data_AF-A0AAD9C9U4-F1
#
_entry.id   AF-A0AAD9C9U4-F1
#
_cell.length_a   1.000
_cell.length_b   1.000
_cell.length_c   1.000
_cell.angle_alpha   90.00
_cell.angle_beta   90.00
_cell.angle_gamma   90.00
#
_symmetry.space_group_name_H-M   'P 1'
#
loop_
_entity.id
_entity.type
_entity.pdbx_description
1 polymer ?
#
loop_
_entity_poly.entity_id
_entity_poly.type
_entity_poly.pdbx_seq_one_letter_code
_entity_poly.pdbx_strand_id
1 'polypeptide(L)'
;MDTAEFRRRGKEMVDYVADYMDNVEQRPVYPDVEPGYLRSLIPAEAPLEPEKYDDIMTDVERVIMPGVTHWHSPYFYAYFPAASSYPAMLADMLCTAIGCIGFSWAASPACTELETVMLDWLGKMLNLPEDFIAGTEGQGGGVIQSTASEATLVSMLAARCKAVRRIQASNPEKSEAEILSKLVAYTSEQAHSSVERASLIAGVMMKKVPADNNYGVEGAMLKRMLEQDKADGLIPFYFCATLGTTPSCAFDHTTELGPICNEEQMWMHIDAAYAGSAFICPEFRPLLNGIEFADSFNFNPHKWLLINFDCSTMWVKKRQSIIGAFKMEPLYLKHENQESGVITDYRHWQIPLGRRFRSLKMWFVFRMYGLQGLQDHIRKQVDLAKEFESLVRADNRFEICAKVVMGLVCFRLKYGIVIDSGSSRSNIYLYMWPGEKENETGVVTEQINCKVAGNGISEMKVDKEKGAKSMAAFKGCIENITKAIPAEKRNTTTLFLGATAGMRLLQELDEQRSSEIMEDLREYLSSLPFIFQNASIISGQEEGLYGWITVNYLMGNLLEKNTWNKYVRPQGEKTVGSMDLGGASTQIAFAVQSNLSGPDYLPVKLYGYPYNVYTHSFLCYGKHEAGRMILDKVVRESSDPNYIPNPCYPEGYNVSLSASDIYDTQCNKKPNNYNPDQQLFFVGTGNSDKCLSMVKRIFDFQTCSSTQCSFNGVEQPPVTGEFTAYAGFFYTSRAIGLEGRSDLDQFNASCTKFCEEEWRVLKKENAFISEKYLRTYCFSSHYVFTLLADGYKFDKETWKNINFQKEVKDTNIGWSLGYMLSLSNMIPSEVKEILPMTDPLFAGLIFLFSTLIIITVVLVFIFLIRTCY
;
A
#
# COMPACT_ATOMS: atom_id res chain seq x y z
N MET A 1 -24.85 -46.45 12.18
CA MET A 1 -26.04 -45.59 12.26
C MET A 1 -27.19 -46.24 11.53
N ASP A 2 -28.34 -46.40 12.19
CA ASP A 2 -29.59 -46.88 11.60
C ASP A 2 -30.59 -45.71 11.35
N THR A 3 -31.81 -46.01 10.92
CA THR A 3 -32.82 -44.97 10.65
C THR A 3 -33.27 -44.20 11.90
N ALA A 4 -33.36 -44.85 13.05
CA ALA A 4 -33.80 -44.19 14.28
C ALA A 4 -32.72 -43.20 14.76
N GLU A 5 -31.47 -43.64 14.73
CA GLU A 5 -30.33 -42.78 15.02
C GLU A 5 -30.21 -41.63 14.01
N PHE A 6 -30.36 -41.90 12.70
CA PHE A 6 -30.36 -40.86 11.67
C PHE A 6 -31.43 -39.78 11.92
N ARG A 7 -32.65 -40.16 12.31
CA ARG A 7 -33.71 -39.18 12.64
C ARG A 7 -33.35 -38.31 13.83
N ARG A 8 -32.67 -38.85 14.83
CA ARG A 8 -32.21 -38.09 15.99
C ARG A 8 -31.07 -37.15 15.58
N ARG A 9 -29.97 -37.70 15.04
CA ARG A 9 -28.77 -36.94 14.67
C ARG A 9 -29.03 -35.92 13.56
N GLY A 10 -29.96 -36.22 12.64
CA GLY A 10 -30.39 -35.28 11.61
C GLY A 10 -31.11 -34.06 12.18
N LYS A 11 -31.89 -34.20 13.27
CA LYS A 11 -32.50 -33.05 13.96
C LYS A 11 -31.44 -32.22 14.69
N GLU A 12 -30.54 -32.89 15.40
CA GLU A 12 -29.41 -32.24 16.09
C GLU A 12 -28.55 -31.42 15.11
N MET A 13 -28.31 -31.94 13.90
CA MET A 13 -27.58 -31.21 12.85
C MET A 13 -28.38 -30.00 12.31
N VAL A 14 -29.70 -30.11 12.18
CA VAL A 14 -30.53 -28.96 11.77
C VAL A 14 -30.46 -27.84 12.81
N ASP A 15 -30.58 -28.20 14.09
CA ASP A 15 -30.47 -27.24 15.20
C ASP A 15 -29.07 -26.61 15.20
N TYR A 16 -28.01 -27.41 15.06
CA TYR A 16 -26.63 -26.92 14.96
C TYR A 16 -26.40 -25.94 13.80
N VAL A 17 -26.91 -26.25 12.60
CA VAL A 17 -26.77 -25.37 11.43
C VAL A 17 -27.51 -24.06 11.63
N ALA A 18 -28.72 -24.10 12.21
CA ALA A 18 -29.47 -22.89 12.52
C ALA A 18 -28.72 -22.03 13.55
N ASP A 19 -28.28 -22.62 14.65
CA ASP A 19 -27.52 -21.93 15.69
C ASP A 19 -26.21 -21.35 15.14
N TYR A 20 -25.50 -22.08 14.28
CA TYR A 20 -24.29 -21.60 13.61
C TYR A 20 -24.57 -20.38 12.73
N MET A 21 -25.62 -20.44 11.89
CA MET A 21 -25.96 -19.36 10.97
C MET A 21 -26.44 -18.10 11.71
N ASP A 22 -27.22 -18.25 12.78
CA ASP A 22 -27.72 -17.14 13.59
C ASP A 22 -26.59 -16.46 14.40
N ASN A 23 -25.54 -17.20 14.75
CA ASN A 23 -24.41 -16.69 15.55
C ASN A 23 -23.10 -16.54 14.77
N VAL A 24 -23.11 -16.65 13.44
CA VAL A 24 -21.89 -16.64 12.60
C VAL A 24 -21.11 -15.33 12.73
N GLU A 25 -21.78 -14.21 13.03
CA GLU A 25 -21.16 -12.90 13.22
C GLU A 25 -20.25 -12.83 14.46
N GLN A 26 -20.43 -13.73 15.43
CA GLN A 26 -19.63 -13.81 16.65
C GLN A 26 -18.33 -14.59 16.44
N ARG A 27 -18.20 -15.29 15.30
CA ARG A 27 -17.00 -16.07 14.96
C ARG A 27 -16.00 -15.22 14.17
N PRO A 28 -14.68 -15.43 14.37
CA PRO A 28 -13.66 -14.74 13.58
C PRO A 28 -13.78 -15.12 12.12
N VAL A 29 -14.01 -14.15 11.23
CA VAL A 29 -14.27 -14.41 9.80
C VAL A 29 -13.14 -15.21 9.14
N TYR A 30 -11.90 -14.81 9.41
CA TYR A 30 -10.70 -15.47 8.93
C TYR A 30 -10.04 -16.25 10.07
N PRO A 31 -9.64 -17.51 9.86
CA PRO A 31 -9.09 -18.34 10.91
C PRO A 31 -7.63 -17.94 11.24
N ASP A 32 -7.27 -18.06 12.52
CA ASP A 32 -5.91 -17.85 13.03
C ASP A 32 -5.17 -19.19 13.12
N VAL A 33 -4.83 -19.76 11.95
CA VAL A 33 -4.17 -21.07 11.83
C VAL A 33 -3.08 -21.05 10.77
N GLU A 34 -2.01 -21.84 11.00
CA GLU A 34 -0.93 -22.02 10.04
C GLU A 34 -1.18 -23.20 9.08
N PRO A 35 -0.63 -23.19 7.85
CA PRO A 35 -0.72 -24.32 6.93
C PRO A 35 -0.26 -25.63 7.57
N GLY A 36 -1.14 -26.65 7.55
CA GLY A 36 -0.87 -27.96 8.13
C GLY A 36 -1.38 -28.17 9.56
N TYR A 37 -1.95 -27.16 10.23
CA TYR A 37 -2.43 -27.24 11.62
C TYR A 37 -3.28 -28.50 11.90
N LEU A 38 -4.21 -28.79 10.97
CA LEU A 38 -5.20 -29.87 11.11
C LEU A 38 -4.58 -31.26 11.20
N ARG A 39 -3.44 -31.48 10.53
CA ARG A 39 -2.80 -32.81 10.44
C ARG A 39 -2.37 -33.35 11.80
N SER A 40 -2.00 -32.46 12.73
CA SER A 40 -1.60 -32.82 14.08
C SER A 40 -2.77 -33.07 15.03
N LEU A 41 -3.98 -32.64 14.66
CA LEU A 41 -5.19 -32.75 15.47
C LEU A 41 -6.06 -33.96 15.14
N ILE A 42 -5.76 -34.63 14.02
CA ILE A 42 -6.48 -35.81 13.52
C ILE A 42 -5.54 -37.03 13.57
N PRO A 43 -6.05 -38.24 13.89
CA PRO A 43 -5.28 -39.47 13.79
C PRO A 43 -4.60 -39.66 12.43
N ALA A 44 -3.42 -40.31 12.43
CA ALA A 44 -2.66 -40.55 11.21
C ALA A 44 -3.33 -41.56 10.26
N GLU A 45 -4.22 -42.40 10.79
CA GLU A 45 -4.94 -43.45 10.09
C GLU A 45 -6.44 -43.38 10.44
N ALA A 46 -7.28 -43.90 9.55
CA ALA A 46 -8.72 -44.02 9.81
C ALA A 46 -8.99 -45.03 10.95
N PRO A 47 -10.05 -44.83 11.75
CA PRO A 47 -10.36 -45.74 12.84
C PRO A 47 -10.79 -47.13 12.30
N LEU A 48 -10.33 -48.20 12.97
CA LEU A 48 -10.72 -49.58 12.63
C LEU A 48 -12.19 -49.85 13.00
N GLU A 49 -12.60 -49.32 14.15
CA GLU A 49 -13.94 -49.47 14.71
C GLU A 49 -14.70 -48.13 14.64
N PRO A 50 -16.04 -48.13 14.56
CA PRO A 50 -16.80 -46.90 14.45
C PRO A 50 -16.69 -46.04 15.72
N GLU A 51 -16.47 -44.74 15.54
CA GLU A 51 -16.50 -43.73 16.60
C GLU A 51 -17.94 -43.25 16.87
N LYS A 52 -18.17 -42.65 18.05
CA LYS A 52 -19.49 -42.13 18.40
C LYS A 52 -19.72 -40.79 17.73
N TYR A 53 -20.97 -40.54 17.31
CA TYR A 53 -21.37 -39.27 16.72
C TYR A 53 -21.07 -38.05 17.60
N ASP A 54 -21.26 -38.17 18.92
CA ASP A 54 -21.03 -37.06 19.85
C ASP A 54 -19.54 -36.68 19.93
N ASP A 55 -18.64 -37.65 19.79
CA ASP A 55 -17.19 -37.42 19.73
C ASP A 55 -16.83 -36.70 18.42
N ILE A 56 -17.43 -37.12 17.29
CA ILE A 56 -17.25 -36.48 15.98
C ILE A 56 -17.73 -35.01 16.01
N MET A 57 -18.91 -34.73 16.58
CA MET A 57 -19.43 -33.36 16.65
C MET A 57 -18.63 -32.48 17.61
N THR A 58 -18.08 -33.06 18.69
CA THR A 58 -17.11 -32.35 19.55
C THR A 58 -15.88 -31.95 18.75
N ASP A 59 -15.41 -32.83 17.87
CA ASP A 59 -14.28 -32.55 16.98
C ASP A 59 -14.59 -31.55 15.87
N VAL A 60 -15.83 -31.43 15.41
CA VAL A 60 -16.22 -30.36 14.47
C VAL A 60 -15.93 -28.98 15.08
N GLU A 61 -16.34 -28.72 16.32
CA GLU A 61 -16.06 -27.43 16.97
C GLU A 61 -14.60 -27.29 17.43
N ARG A 62 -13.98 -28.38 17.89
CA ARG A 62 -12.62 -28.35 18.42
C ARG A 62 -11.56 -28.25 17.32
N VAL A 63 -11.80 -28.85 16.16
CA VAL A 63 -10.77 -29.13 15.14
C VAL A 63 -11.11 -28.54 13.78
N ILE A 64 -12.38 -28.55 13.36
CA ILE A 64 -12.78 -28.04 12.03
C ILE A 64 -13.06 -26.54 12.08
N MET A 65 -14.00 -26.10 12.93
CA MET A 65 -14.44 -24.70 12.98
C MET A 65 -13.32 -23.67 13.19
N PRO A 66 -12.26 -23.93 13.98
CA PRO A 66 -11.15 -22.98 14.13
C PRO A 66 -10.39 -22.68 12.84
N GLY A 67 -10.45 -23.55 11.83
CA GLY A 67 -9.85 -23.33 10.52
C GLY A 67 -10.85 -23.06 9.40
N VAL A 68 -12.12 -22.85 9.70
CA VAL A 68 -13.14 -22.46 8.72
C VAL A 68 -13.05 -20.94 8.50
N THR A 69 -12.88 -20.53 7.25
CA THR A 69 -13.23 -19.16 6.85
C THR A 69 -14.76 -19.06 6.78
N HIS A 70 -15.38 -18.19 7.57
CA HIS A 70 -16.84 -18.12 7.67
C HIS A 70 -17.45 -17.25 6.56
N TRP A 71 -17.58 -17.81 5.35
CA TRP A 71 -18.10 -17.15 4.14
C TRP A 71 -19.51 -16.54 4.26
N HIS A 72 -20.30 -16.96 5.25
CA HIS A 72 -21.65 -16.46 5.49
C HIS A 72 -21.72 -15.39 6.59
N SER A 73 -20.57 -15.02 7.18
CA SER A 73 -20.51 -13.90 8.12
C SER A 73 -20.87 -12.59 7.43
N PRO A 74 -21.65 -11.69 8.06
CA PRO A 74 -21.91 -10.36 7.51
C PRO A 74 -20.65 -9.50 7.38
N TYR A 75 -19.54 -9.90 8.02
CA TYR A 75 -18.23 -9.24 7.97
C TYR A 75 -17.28 -9.86 6.93
N PHE A 76 -17.74 -10.81 6.12
CA PHE A 76 -16.97 -11.37 5.01
C PHE A 76 -17.14 -10.52 3.75
N TYR A 77 -16.13 -9.74 3.39
CA TYR A 77 -16.12 -8.88 2.19
C TYR A 77 -15.04 -9.26 1.18
N ALA A 78 -14.43 -10.43 1.31
CA ALA A 78 -13.44 -10.93 0.36
C ALA A 78 -14.11 -11.57 -0.87
N TYR A 79 -13.44 -11.46 -2.03
CA TYR A 79 -13.91 -12.04 -3.30
C TYR A 79 -15.32 -11.56 -3.70
N PHE A 80 -16.09 -12.44 -4.33
CA PHE A 80 -17.54 -12.29 -4.48
C PHE A 80 -18.26 -13.23 -3.48
N PRO A 81 -19.51 -12.92 -3.09
CA PRO A 81 -20.25 -13.73 -2.14
C PRO A 81 -20.42 -15.17 -2.63
N ALA A 82 -20.56 -16.07 -1.66
CA ALA A 82 -21.08 -17.43 -1.87
C ALA A 82 -22.50 -17.47 -1.30
N ALA A 83 -23.49 -17.45 -2.20
CA ALA A 83 -24.89 -17.47 -1.84
C ALA A 83 -25.25 -18.76 -1.09
N SER A 84 -26.17 -18.65 -0.13
CA SER A 84 -26.70 -19.79 0.62
C SER A 84 -28.05 -19.44 1.23
N SER A 85 -28.89 -20.44 1.46
CA SER A 85 -30.19 -20.27 2.09
C SER A 85 -30.74 -21.58 2.66
N TYR A 86 -31.60 -21.48 3.68
CA TYR A 86 -32.25 -22.65 4.27
C TYR A 86 -33.04 -23.51 3.26
N PRO A 87 -33.83 -22.93 2.32
CA PRO A 87 -34.48 -23.72 1.26
C PRO A 87 -33.51 -24.53 0.42
N ALA A 88 -32.35 -23.96 0.08
CA ALA A 88 -31.33 -24.65 -0.71
C ALA A 88 -30.68 -25.79 0.07
N MET A 89 -30.38 -25.58 1.37
CA MET A 89 -29.85 -26.62 2.26
C MET A 89 -30.81 -27.80 2.41
N LEU A 90 -32.11 -27.53 2.63
CA LEU A 90 -33.15 -28.57 2.71
C LEU A 90 -33.27 -29.37 1.41
N ALA A 91 -33.18 -28.67 0.27
CA ALA A 91 -33.21 -29.31 -1.03
C ALA A 91 -31.97 -30.17 -1.29
N ASP A 92 -30.77 -29.73 -0.90
CA ASP A 92 -29.55 -30.53 -1.05
C ASP A 92 -29.54 -31.74 -0.09
N MET A 93 -30.15 -31.65 1.11
CA MET A 93 -30.42 -32.82 1.96
C MET A 93 -31.30 -33.85 1.24
N LEU A 94 -32.39 -33.40 0.60
CA LEU A 94 -33.27 -34.28 -0.16
C LEU A 94 -32.59 -34.83 -1.43
N CYS A 95 -31.83 -34.00 -2.14
CA CYS A 95 -31.03 -34.41 -3.31
C CYS A 95 -30.07 -35.55 -2.93
N THR A 96 -29.42 -35.44 -1.77
CA THR A 96 -28.50 -36.45 -1.25
C THR A 96 -29.23 -37.75 -0.94
N ALA A 97 -30.43 -37.68 -0.35
CA ALA A 97 -31.24 -38.87 -0.06
C ALA A 97 -31.78 -39.57 -1.32
N ILE A 98 -32.16 -38.81 -2.36
CA ILE A 98 -32.59 -39.38 -3.65
C ILE A 98 -31.41 -40.07 -4.36
N GLY A 99 -30.22 -39.46 -4.32
CA GLY A 99 -28.97 -40.08 -4.79
C GLY A 99 -28.94 -40.45 -6.29
N CYS A 100 -29.82 -39.88 -7.11
CA CYS A 100 -29.91 -40.22 -8.53
C CYS A 100 -28.78 -39.59 -9.36
N ILE A 101 -28.40 -40.25 -10.47
CA ILE A 101 -27.42 -39.74 -11.42
C ILE A 101 -28.11 -39.49 -12.77
N GLY A 102 -28.19 -38.24 -13.20
CA GLY A 102 -28.96 -37.81 -14.38
C GLY A 102 -28.14 -37.68 -15.67
N PHE A 103 -27.27 -38.65 -16.00
CA PHE A 103 -26.45 -38.57 -17.23
C PHE A 103 -27.28 -38.68 -18.52
N SER A 104 -28.44 -39.34 -18.46
CA SER A 104 -29.43 -39.37 -19.53
C SER A 104 -30.81 -39.15 -18.94
N TRP A 105 -31.77 -38.80 -19.78
CA TRP A 105 -33.16 -38.73 -19.36
C TRP A 105 -33.63 -40.05 -18.73
N ALA A 106 -33.28 -41.20 -19.34
CA ALA A 106 -33.69 -42.51 -18.85
C ALA A 106 -33.10 -42.86 -17.46
N ALA A 107 -31.94 -42.30 -17.09
CA ALA A 107 -31.32 -42.58 -15.80
C ALA A 107 -32.06 -41.90 -14.63
N SER A 108 -32.67 -40.73 -14.87
CA SER A 108 -33.56 -40.06 -13.93
C SER A 108 -34.34 -38.96 -14.65
N PRO A 109 -35.58 -39.23 -15.13
CA PRO A 109 -36.36 -38.26 -15.90
C PRO A 109 -36.58 -36.94 -15.15
N ALA A 110 -36.89 -37.01 -13.86
CA ALA A 110 -37.11 -35.84 -13.03
C ALA A 110 -35.86 -34.96 -12.89
N CYS A 111 -34.66 -35.57 -12.86
CA CYS A 111 -33.40 -34.82 -12.80
C CYS A 111 -33.19 -33.95 -14.04
N THR A 112 -33.51 -34.49 -15.21
CA THR A 112 -33.39 -33.79 -16.49
C THR A 112 -34.52 -32.77 -16.67
N GLU A 113 -35.77 -33.19 -16.52
CA GLU A 113 -36.92 -32.33 -16.84
C GLU A 113 -37.04 -31.13 -15.90
N LEU A 114 -36.82 -31.31 -14.59
CA LEU A 114 -36.86 -30.19 -13.66
C LEU A 114 -35.75 -29.19 -13.97
N GLU A 115 -34.58 -29.64 -14.43
CA GLU A 115 -33.51 -28.72 -14.83
C GLU A 115 -33.89 -27.88 -16.04
N THR A 116 -34.45 -28.49 -17.08
CA THR A 116 -34.96 -27.77 -18.25
C THR A 116 -35.95 -26.68 -17.82
N VAL A 117 -36.91 -27.03 -16.96
CA VAL A 117 -37.92 -26.07 -16.48
C VAL A 117 -37.30 -24.96 -15.63
N MET A 118 -36.36 -25.27 -14.74
CA MET A 118 -35.70 -24.27 -13.88
C MET A 118 -34.84 -23.29 -14.67
N LEU A 119 -34.19 -23.75 -15.74
CA LEU A 119 -33.38 -22.89 -16.60
C LEU A 119 -34.22 -22.06 -17.56
N ASP A 120 -35.39 -22.56 -17.98
CA ASP A 120 -36.38 -21.76 -18.70
C ASP A 120 -37.00 -20.69 -17.80
N TRP A 121 -37.34 -21.03 -16.55
CA TRP A 121 -37.82 -20.05 -15.57
C TRP A 121 -36.79 -18.96 -15.32
N LEU A 122 -35.54 -19.35 -15.05
CA LEU A 122 -34.47 -18.41 -14.80
C LEU A 122 -34.14 -17.56 -16.03
N GLY A 123 -34.08 -18.16 -17.22
CA GLY A 123 -33.91 -17.42 -18.47
C GLY A 123 -34.99 -16.36 -18.70
N LYS A 124 -36.25 -16.69 -18.37
CA LYS A 124 -37.37 -15.73 -18.41
C LYS A 124 -37.26 -14.65 -17.33
N MET A 125 -36.81 -14.98 -16.12
CA MET A 125 -36.56 -13.99 -15.05
C MET A 125 -35.50 -12.96 -15.47
N LEU A 126 -34.46 -13.41 -16.19
CA LEU A 126 -33.39 -12.56 -16.75
C LEU A 126 -33.80 -11.81 -18.02
N ASN A 127 -34.92 -12.18 -18.64
CA ASN A 127 -35.36 -11.71 -19.95
C ASN A 127 -34.33 -12.03 -21.06
N LEU A 128 -33.80 -13.25 -21.06
CA LEU A 128 -32.95 -13.74 -22.14
C LEU A 128 -33.72 -13.87 -23.47
N PRO A 129 -33.06 -13.73 -24.63
CA PRO A 129 -33.66 -14.01 -25.92
C PRO A 129 -34.29 -15.41 -26.01
N GLU A 130 -35.41 -15.52 -26.74
CA GLU A 130 -36.15 -16.79 -26.93
C GLU A 130 -35.26 -17.92 -27.47
N ASP A 131 -34.25 -17.59 -28.28
CA ASP A 131 -33.28 -18.57 -28.79
C ASP A 131 -32.54 -19.35 -27.69
N PHE A 132 -32.44 -18.82 -26.47
CA PHE A 132 -31.81 -19.49 -25.32
C PHE A 132 -32.77 -20.37 -24.52
N ILE A 133 -34.09 -20.27 -24.74
CA ILE A 133 -35.12 -20.97 -23.96
C ILE A 133 -35.45 -22.30 -24.64
N ALA A 134 -35.51 -23.40 -23.86
CA ALA A 134 -35.71 -24.74 -24.42
C ALA A 134 -37.17 -24.99 -24.86
N GLY A 135 -38.14 -24.42 -24.14
CA GLY A 135 -39.58 -24.63 -24.35
C GLY A 135 -40.26 -23.82 -25.47
N THR A 136 -39.52 -23.17 -26.37
CA THR A 136 -40.08 -22.39 -27.50
C THR A 136 -39.56 -22.90 -28.85
N GLU A 137 -39.84 -22.20 -29.97
CA GLU A 137 -39.31 -22.57 -31.30
C GLU A 137 -37.76 -22.49 -31.37
N GLY A 138 -37.10 -21.99 -30.33
CA GLY A 138 -35.66 -21.83 -30.21
C GLY A 138 -34.87 -23.16 -30.23
N GLN A 139 -33.69 -23.12 -30.83
CA GLN A 139 -32.78 -24.27 -30.92
C GLN A 139 -31.78 -24.35 -29.75
N GLY A 140 -31.86 -23.44 -28.79
CA GLY A 140 -30.97 -23.38 -27.64
C GLY A 140 -31.47 -24.14 -26.41
N GLY A 141 -31.01 -23.69 -25.25
CA GLY A 141 -31.39 -24.21 -23.94
C GLY A 141 -30.33 -23.90 -22.88
N GLY A 142 -30.68 -24.14 -21.63
CA GLY A 142 -29.77 -24.04 -20.49
C GLY A 142 -29.27 -25.40 -20.00
N VAL A 143 -28.11 -25.40 -19.34
CA VAL A 143 -27.59 -26.49 -18.50
C VAL A 143 -26.99 -25.95 -17.18
N ILE A 144 -27.11 -26.71 -16.09
CA ILE A 144 -26.41 -26.44 -14.82
C ILE A 144 -25.05 -27.14 -14.81
N GLN A 145 -23.99 -26.33 -14.81
CA GLN A 145 -22.59 -26.69 -14.57
C GLN A 145 -22.22 -26.53 -13.08
N SER A 146 -21.01 -26.94 -12.69
CA SER A 146 -20.54 -26.77 -11.31
C SER A 146 -19.98 -25.37 -11.09
N THR A 147 -19.26 -24.82 -12.08
CA THR A 147 -18.59 -23.51 -11.99
C THR A 147 -18.72 -22.67 -13.26
N ALA A 148 -18.48 -21.36 -13.16
CA ALA A 148 -18.33 -20.49 -14.33
C ALA A 148 -17.12 -20.92 -15.19
N SER A 149 -16.03 -21.35 -14.54
CA SER A 149 -14.84 -21.85 -15.22
C SER A 149 -15.13 -23.04 -16.15
N GLU A 150 -15.96 -23.98 -15.69
CA GLU A 150 -16.43 -25.10 -16.52
C GLU A 150 -17.30 -24.61 -17.68
N ALA A 151 -18.21 -23.67 -17.44
CA ALA A 151 -19.05 -23.10 -18.49
C ALA A 151 -18.22 -22.42 -19.60
N THR A 152 -17.24 -21.60 -19.22
CA THR A 152 -16.31 -20.95 -20.17
C THR A 152 -15.47 -21.97 -20.94
N LEU A 153 -15.01 -23.05 -20.29
CA LEU A 153 -14.28 -24.11 -20.97
C LEU A 153 -15.18 -24.87 -21.97
N VAL A 154 -16.41 -25.19 -21.57
CA VAL A 154 -17.40 -25.87 -22.42
C VAL A 154 -17.72 -25.01 -23.65
N SER A 155 -17.96 -23.70 -23.50
CA SER A 155 -18.18 -22.81 -24.65
C SER A 155 -16.96 -22.71 -25.54
N MET A 156 -15.75 -22.60 -24.98
CA MET A 156 -14.52 -22.50 -25.76
C MET A 156 -14.23 -23.77 -26.57
N LEU A 157 -14.44 -24.96 -25.98
CA LEU A 157 -14.29 -26.23 -26.69
C LEU A 157 -15.34 -26.37 -27.80
N ALA A 158 -16.59 -25.96 -27.55
CA ALA A 158 -17.64 -25.93 -28.56
C ALA A 158 -17.29 -24.98 -29.72
N ALA A 159 -16.83 -23.77 -29.40
CA ALA A 159 -16.38 -22.78 -30.38
C ALA A 159 -15.20 -23.28 -31.21
N ARG A 160 -14.21 -23.91 -30.57
CA ARG A 160 -13.04 -24.52 -31.23
C ARG A 160 -13.47 -25.58 -32.23
N CYS A 161 -14.31 -26.54 -31.82
CA CYS A 161 -14.82 -27.58 -32.70
C CYS A 161 -15.65 -27.01 -33.86
N LYS A 162 -16.48 -26.00 -33.60
CA LYS A 162 -17.27 -25.30 -34.63
C LYS A 162 -16.36 -24.60 -35.65
N ALA A 163 -15.32 -23.91 -35.18
CA ALA A 163 -14.36 -23.21 -36.03
C ALA A 163 -13.55 -24.18 -36.90
N VAL A 164 -13.02 -25.27 -36.32
CA VAL A 164 -12.29 -26.31 -37.06
C VAL A 164 -13.15 -26.89 -38.17
N ARG A 165 -14.37 -27.33 -37.86
CA ARG A 165 -15.29 -27.90 -38.86
C ARG A 165 -15.62 -26.92 -39.99
N ARG A 166 -15.86 -25.64 -39.65
CA ARG A 166 -16.11 -24.59 -40.65
C ARG A 166 -14.93 -24.46 -41.61
N ILE A 167 -13.71 -24.39 -41.08
CA ILE A 167 -12.50 -24.16 -41.87
C ILE A 167 -12.20 -25.38 -42.75
N GLN A 168 -12.34 -26.60 -42.21
CA GLN A 168 -12.19 -27.84 -42.97
C GLN A 168 -13.23 -27.98 -44.09
N ALA A 169 -14.48 -27.54 -43.85
CA ALA A 169 -15.50 -27.56 -44.90
C ALA A 169 -15.13 -26.66 -46.10
N SER A 170 -14.39 -25.58 -45.88
CA SER A 170 -13.89 -24.69 -46.94
C SER A 170 -12.46 -25.02 -47.42
N ASN A 171 -11.70 -25.81 -46.67
CA ASN A 171 -10.30 -26.19 -46.94
C ASN A 171 -10.06 -27.66 -46.51
N PRO A 172 -10.58 -28.65 -47.26
CA PRO A 172 -10.54 -30.06 -46.85
C PRO A 172 -9.14 -30.64 -46.69
N GLU A 173 -8.14 -30.02 -47.31
CA GLU A 173 -6.73 -30.40 -47.26
C GLU A 173 -6.04 -30.00 -45.95
N LYS A 174 -6.58 -29.03 -45.21
CA LYS A 174 -6.00 -28.59 -43.93
C LYS A 174 -6.32 -29.59 -42.82
N SER A 175 -5.27 -30.11 -42.20
CA SER A 175 -5.41 -30.96 -41.03
C SER A 175 -5.95 -30.17 -39.83
N GLU A 176 -6.61 -30.88 -38.91
CA GLU A 176 -7.09 -30.26 -37.67
C GLU A 176 -5.96 -29.61 -36.87
N ALA A 177 -4.78 -30.24 -36.82
CA ALA A 177 -3.61 -29.69 -36.13
C ALA A 177 -3.12 -28.35 -36.72
N GLU A 178 -3.10 -28.23 -38.06
CA GLU A 178 -2.74 -26.99 -38.73
C GLU A 178 -3.74 -25.87 -38.44
N ILE A 179 -5.02 -26.19 -38.33
CA ILE A 179 -6.05 -25.20 -37.99
C ILE A 179 -5.93 -24.79 -36.53
N LEU A 180 -5.83 -25.75 -35.61
CA LEU A 180 -5.71 -25.51 -34.18
C LEU A 180 -4.51 -24.63 -33.84
N SER A 181 -3.36 -24.84 -34.50
CA SER A 181 -2.16 -24.02 -34.27
C SER A 181 -2.30 -22.56 -34.69
N LYS A 182 -3.36 -22.20 -35.42
CA LYS A 182 -3.66 -20.83 -35.86
C LYS A 182 -4.84 -20.19 -35.14
N LEU A 183 -5.61 -20.96 -34.37
CA LEU A 183 -6.77 -20.44 -33.64
C LEU A 183 -6.33 -19.49 -32.52
N VAL A 184 -6.94 -18.31 -32.47
CA VAL A 184 -6.72 -17.31 -31.41
C VAL A 184 -8.05 -16.89 -30.78
N ALA A 185 -8.09 -16.98 -29.46
CA ALA A 185 -9.16 -16.52 -28.61
C ALA A 185 -8.81 -15.17 -27.96
N TYR A 186 -9.83 -14.43 -27.56
CA TYR A 186 -9.70 -13.09 -27.00
C TYR A 186 -10.54 -12.93 -25.75
N THR A 187 -10.09 -12.10 -24.82
CA THR A 187 -10.85 -11.69 -23.64
C THR A 187 -10.31 -10.37 -23.11
N SER A 188 -11.05 -9.69 -22.24
CA SER A 188 -10.55 -8.51 -21.52
C SER A 188 -9.29 -8.82 -20.72
N GLU A 189 -8.36 -7.88 -20.60
CA GLU A 189 -7.27 -7.98 -19.63
C GLU A 189 -7.75 -8.03 -18.18
N GLN A 190 -8.99 -7.59 -17.92
CA GLN A 190 -9.68 -7.60 -16.63
C GLN A 190 -10.50 -8.88 -16.39
N ALA A 191 -10.52 -9.79 -17.37
CA ALA A 191 -11.28 -11.03 -17.29
C ALA A 191 -10.78 -11.93 -16.15
N HIS A 192 -11.66 -12.80 -15.66
CA HIS A 192 -11.29 -13.77 -14.64
C HIS A 192 -10.24 -14.76 -15.16
N SER A 193 -9.36 -15.22 -14.27
CA SER A 193 -8.28 -16.17 -14.61
C SER A 193 -8.77 -17.51 -15.18
N SER A 194 -10.05 -17.84 -15.02
CA SER A 194 -10.68 -19.01 -15.64
C SER A 194 -10.64 -19.00 -17.16
N VAL A 195 -10.68 -17.83 -17.81
CA VAL A 195 -10.67 -17.73 -19.28
C VAL A 195 -9.31 -18.15 -19.83
N GLU A 196 -8.24 -17.67 -19.19
CA GLU A 196 -6.87 -18.05 -19.50
C GLU A 196 -6.66 -19.56 -19.20
N ARG A 197 -7.14 -20.05 -18.05
CA ARG A 197 -7.10 -21.48 -17.74
C ARG A 197 -7.89 -22.33 -18.74
N ALA A 198 -9.04 -21.85 -19.22
CA ALA A 198 -9.82 -22.54 -20.24
C ALA A 198 -9.05 -22.64 -21.56
N SER A 199 -8.36 -21.59 -21.98
CA SER A 199 -7.52 -21.61 -23.18
C SER A 199 -6.35 -22.57 -23.08
N LEU A 200 -5.70 -22.64 -21.90
CA LEU A 200 -4.63 -23.59 -21.62
C LEU A 200 -5.12 -25.03 -21.76
N ILE A 201 -6.26 -25.36 -21.15
CA ILE A 201 -6.86 -26.71 -21.22
C ILE A 201 -7.34 -27.02 -22.64
N ALA A 202 -7.92 -26.03 -23.34
CA ALA A 202 -8.39 -26.18 -24.71
C ALA A 202 -7.26 -26.23 -25.75
N GLY A 203 -6.00 -25.93 -25.36
CA GLY A 203 -4.84 -25.95 -26.24
C GLY A 203 -4.93 -24.91 -27.36
N VAL A 204 -5.37 -23.68 -27.05
CA VAL A 204 -5.54 -22.58 -28.02
C VAL A 204 -4.78 -21.33 -27.56
N MET A 205 -4.35 -20.50 -28.51
CA MET A 205 -3.76 -19.20 -28.19
C MET A 205 -4.83 -18.27 -27.61
N MET A 206 -4.43 -17.45 -26.64
CA MET A 206 -5.29 -16.44 -26.01
C MET A 206 -4.58 -15.09 -26.00
N LYS A 207 -5.31 -14.03 -26.36
CA LYS A 207 -4.84 -12.66 -26.24
C LYS A 207 -5.76 -11.84 -25.34
N LYS A 208 -5.16 -11.05 -24.46
CA LYS A 208 -5.86 -10.09 -23.60
C LYS A 208 -6.03 -8.78 -24.36
N VAL A 209 -7.27 -8.29 -24.44
CA VAL A 209 -7.64 -7.03 -25.07
C VAL A 209 -7.56 -5.92 -24.01
N PRO A 210 -6.80 -4.84 -24.25
CA PRO A 210 -6.74 -3.72 -23.32
C PRO A 210 -8.12 -3.12 -23.06
N ALA A 211 -8.38 -2.76 -21.81
CA ALA A 211 -9.64 -2.13 -21.41
C ALA A 211 -9.57 -0.59 -21.46
N ASP A 212 -10.73 0.06 -21.47
CA ASP A 212 -10.86 1.51 -21.39
C ASP A 212 -10.64 2.04 -19.95
N ASN A 213 -10.84 3.35 -19.76
CA ASN A 213 -10.71 3.98 -18.44
C ASN A 213 -11.81 3.56 -17.43
N ASN A 214 -12.86 2.88 -17.89
CA ASN A 214 -13.89 2.25 -17.05
C ASN A 214 -13.64 0.74 -16.89
N TYR A 215 -12.49 0.24 -17.34
CA TYR A 215 -12.08 -1.15 -17.28
C TYR A 215 -12.94 -2.12 -18.11
N GLY A 216 -13.66 -1.62 -19.12
CA GLY A 216 -14.40 -2.41 -20.11
C GLY A 216 -13.72 -2.42 -21.48
N VAL A 217 -13.88 -3.50 -22.25
CA VAL A 217 -13.35 -3.58 -23.63
C VAL A 217 -14.26 -2.86 -24.62
N GLU A 218 -13.69 -1.93 -25.39
CA GLU A 218 -14.37 -1.23 -26.49
C GLU A 218 -14.25 -1.99 -27.82
N GLY A 219 -15.24 -1.84 -28.71
CA GLY A 219 -15.25 -2.52 -30.00
C GLY A 219 -14.08 -2.13 -30.91
N ALA A 220 -13.65 -0.86 -30.87
CA ALA A 220 -12.54 -0.36 -31.69
C ALA A 220 -11.20 -1.07 -31.38
N MET A 221 -10.95 -1.39 -30.12
CA MET A 221 -9.73 -2.08 -29.71
C MET A 221 -9.72 -3.53 -30.18
N LEU A 222 -10.83 -4.25 -29.98
CA LEU A 222 -10.98 -5.62 -30.48
C LEU A 222 -10.77 -5.65 -31.99
N LYS A 223 -11.46 -4.79 -32.75
CA LYS A 223 -11.37 -4.75 -34.22
C LYS A 223 -9.92 -4.58 -34.72
N ARG A 224 -9.14 -3.67 -34.11
CA ARG A 224 -7.73 -3.48 -34.44
C ARG A 224 -6.91 -4.75 -34.23
N MET A 225 -7.11 -5.45 -33.12
CA MET A 225 -6.40 -6.70 -32.83
C MET A 225 -6.79 -7.81 -33.81
N LEU A 226 -8.08 -7.90 -34.17
CA LEU A 226 -8.55 -8.87 -35.16
C LEU A 226 -7.94 -8.62 -36.54
N GLU A 227 -7.85 -7.36 -36.97
CA GLU A 227 -7.23 -6.98 -38.25
C GLU A 227 -5.74 -7.36 -38.30
N GLN A 228 -5.00 -7.08 -37.23
CA GLN A 228 -3.59 -7.45 -37.11
C GLN A 228 -3.41 -8.97 -37.13
N ASP A 229 -4.20 -9.71 -36.34
CA ASP A 229 -4.05 -11.16 -36.23
C ASP A 229 -4.43 -11.89 -37.52
N LYS A 230 -5.45 -11.39 -38.23
CA LYS A 230 -5.76 -11.88 -39.58
C LYS A 230 -4.63 -11.60 -40.56
N ALA A 231 -3.97 -10.44 -40.48
CA ALA A 231 -2.80 -10.11 -41.30
C ALA A 231 -1.61 -11.04 -41.00
N ASP A 232 -1.45 -11.47 -39.74
CA ASP A 232 -0.44 -12.43 -39.29
C ASP A 232 -0.82 -13.90 -39.61
N GLY A 233 -1.96 -14.13 -40.28
CA GLY A 233 -2.43 -15.45 -40.69
C GLY A 233 -3.05 -16.28 -39.56
N LEU A 234 -3.37 -15.66 -38.42
CA LEU A 234 -4.13 -16.26 -37.33
C LEU A 234 -5.62 -16.27 -37.64
N ILE A 235 -6.37 -17.07 -36.88
CA ILE A 235 -7.79 -17.31 -37.09
C ILE A 235 -8.54 -16.97 -35.80
N PRO A 236 -9.10 -15.76 -35.71
CA PRO A 236 -10.02 -15.40 -34.64
C PRO A 236 -11.21 -16.35 -34.59
N PHE A 237 -11.52 -16.88 -33.40
CA PHE A 237 -12.65 -17.81 -33.27
C PHE A 237 -13.50 -17.64 -32.01
N TYR A 238 -13.00 -16.94 -30.99
CA TYR A 238 -13.67 -16.86 -29.69
C TYR A 238 -13.38 -15.52 -29.01
N PHE A 239 -14.41 -14.88 -28.48
CA PHE A 239 -14.31 -13.72 -27.59
C PHE A 239 -15.11 -14.00 -26.30
N CYS A 240 -14.46 -13.88 -25.15
CA CYS A 240 -15.12 -13.92 -23.85
C CYS A 240 -15.31 -12.48 -23.33
N ALA A 241 -16.54 -11.98 -23.45
CA ALA A 241 -16.97 -10.73 -22.85
C ALA A 241 -17.30 -10.97 -21.37
N THR A 242 -16.93 -10.02 -20.51
CA THR A 242 -17.18 -10.09 -19.07
C THR A 242 -18.17 -9.00 -18.65
N LEU A 243 -19.27 -9.40 -18.02
CA LEU A 243 -20.21 -8.50 -17.38
C LEU A 243 -20.06 -8.65 -15.86
N GLY A 244 -19.40 -7.69 -15.23
CA GLY A 244 -19.00 -7.77 -13.81
C GLY A 244 -17.64 -8.45 -13.64
N THR A 245 -16.57 -7.78 -14.07
CA THR A 245 -15.18 -8.25 -13.91
C THR A 245 -14.82 -8.50 -12.44
N THR A 246 -13.87 -9.40 -12.19
CA THR A 246 -13.49 -9.77 -10.81
C THR A 246 -12.81 -8.63 -10.05
N PRO A 247 -11.88 -7.85 -10.64
CA PRO A 247 -11.17 -6.81 -9.88
C PRO A 247 -12.07 -5.64 -9.45
N SER A 248 -12.99 -5.21 -10.31
CA SER A 248 -13.69 -3.93 -10.17
C SER A 248 -15.17 -3.94 -10.54
N CYS A 249 -15.74 -5.11 -10.88
CA CYS A 249 -17.12 -5.23 -11.36
C CYS A 249 -17.41 -4.32 -12.57
N ALA A 250 -16.44 -4.22 -13.49
CA ALA A 250 -16.60 -3.50 -14.75
C ALA A 250 -17.37 -4.34 -15.79
N PHE A 251 -17.80 -3.70 -16.88
CA PHE A 251 -18.65 -4.30 -17.91
C PHE A 251 -18.04 -4.03 -19.29
N ASP A 252 -17.79 -5.09 -20.06
CA ASP A 252 -17.39 -4.96 -21.46
C ASP A 252 -18.55 -4.40 -22.31
N HIS A 253 -18.23 -3.66 -23.38
CA HIS A 253 -19.21 -2.96 -24.21
C HIS A 253 -19.87 -3.91 -25.23
N THR A 254 -20.72 -4.82 -24.73
CA THR A 254 -21.32 -5.92 -25.51
C THR A 254 -22.12 -5.48 -26.74
N THR A 255 -22.72 -4.29 -26.72
CA THR A 255 -23.42 -3.71 -27.89
C THR A 255 -22.48 -3.34 -29.04
N GLU A 256 -21.21 -3.08 -28.76
CA GLU A 256 -20.17 -2.84 -29.77
C GLU A 256 -19.47 -4.14 -30.17
N LEU A 257 -19.20 -5.01 -29.20
CA LEU A 257 -18.43 -6.24 -29.38
C LEU A 257 -19.23 -7.33 -30.10
N GLY A 258 -20.54 -7.44 -29.81
CA GLY A 258 -21.43 -8.44 -30.39
C GLY A 258 -21.53 -8.39 -31.91
N PRO A 259 -21.81 -7.21 -32.51
CA PRO A 259 -21.81 -7.06 -33.97
C PRO A 259 -20.49 -7.47 -34.62
N ILE A 260 -19.34 -7.11 -34.01
CA ILE A 260 -18.01 -7.49 -34.51
C ILE A 260 -17.84 -9.00 -34.48
N CYS A 261 -18.18 -9.66 -33.36
CA CYS A 261 -18.08 -11.12 -33.26
C CYS A 261 -18.93 -11.82 -34.33
N ASN A 262 -20.14 -11.34 -34.59
CA ASN A 262 -20.99 -11.89 -35.64
C ASN A 262 -20.43 -11.68 -37.05
N GLU A 263 -19.95 -10.47 -37.37
CA GLU A 263 -19.33 -10.15 -38.67
C GLU A 263 -18.10 -11.04 -38.93
N GLU A 264 -17.28 -11.23 -37.91
CA GLU A 264 -16.05 -12.04 -37.96
C GLU A 264 -16.33 -13.55 -37.78
N GLN A 265 -17.61 -13.92 -37.63
CA GLN A 265 -18.06 -15.27 -37.36
C GLN A 265 -17.32 -15.94 -36.18
N MET A 266 -17.01 -15.16 -35.15
CA MET A 266 -16.42 -15.61 -33.90
C MET A 266 -17.52 -16.00 -32.92
N TRP A 267 -17.21 -16.96 -32.04
CA TRP A 267 -18.10 -17.28 -30.93
C TRP A 267 -18.00 -16.18 -29.87
N MET A 268 -19.12 -15.58 -29.50
CA MET A 268 -19.17 -14.67 -28.35
C MET A 268 -19.74 -15.40 -27.13
N HIS A 269 -18.93 -15.52 -26.08
CA HIS A 269 -19.36 -15.98 -24.78
C HIS A 269 -19.42 -14.80 -23.81
N ILE A 270 -20.51 -14.66 -23.07
CA ILE A 270 -20.64 -13.71 -21.98
C ILE A 270 -20.48 -14.45 -20.64
N ASP A 271 -19.43 -14.11 -19.90
CA ASP A 271 -19.27 -14.46 -18.50
C ASP A 271 -19.84 -13.36 -17.60
N ALA A 272 -20.95 -13.66 -16.96
CA ALA A 272 -21.59 -12.80 -15.99
C ALA A 272 -21.61 -13.44 -14.59
N ALA A 273 -20.63 -14.28 -14.24
CA ALA A 273 -20.59 -15.10 -13.02
C ALA A 273 -21.22 -14.44 -11.78
N TYR A 274 -20.83 -13.19 -11.47
CA TYR A 274 -21.39 -12.42 -10.36
C TYR A 274 -22.62 -11.59 -10.77
N ALA A 275 -22.44 -10.66 -11.72
CA ALA A 275 -23.45 -9.66 -12.08
C ALA A 275 -24.73 -10.23 -12.69
N GLY A 276 -24.67 -11.44 -13.26
CA GLY A 276 -25.81 -12.09 -13.91
C GLY A 276 -27.01 -12.28 -12.98
N SER A 277 -26.77 -12.45 -11.68
CA SER A 277 -27.86 -12.55 -10.69
C SER A 277 -28.67 -11.26 -10.62
N ALA A 278 -28.06 -10.10 -10.86
CA ALA A 278 -28.74 -8.81 -10.76
C ALA A 278 -29.73 -8.57 -11.90
N PHE A 279 -29.57 -9.24 -13.05
CA PHE A 279 -30.43 -9.03 -14.24
C PHE A 279 -31.86 -9.59 -14.07
N ILE A 280 -32.15 -10.28 -12.98
CA ILE A 280 -33.54 -10.55 -12.58
C ILE A 280 -34.29 -9.25 -12.23
N CYS A 281 -33.58 -8.19 -11.86
CA CYS A 281 -34.13 -6.86 -11.59
C CYS A 281 -34.09 -6.02 -12.89
N PRO A 282 -35.24 -5.51 -13.37
CA PRO A 282 -35.32 -4.78 -14.64
C PRO A 282 -34.34 -3.61 -14.79
N GLU A 283 -34.08 -2.88 -13.70
CA GLU A 283 -33.21 -1.70 -13.66
C GLU A 283 -31.73 -1.99 -13.98
N PHE A 284 -31.26 -3.23 -13.81
CA PHE A 284 -29.89 -3.62 -14.15
C PHE A 284 -29.76 -4.24 -15.54
N ARG A 285 -30.87 -4.57 -16.22
CA ARG A 285 -30.86 -5.19 -17.55
C ARG A 285 -30.22 -4.37 -18.67
N PRO A 286 -30.17 -3.01 -18.64
CA PRO A 286 -29.41 -2.27 -19.64
C PRO A 286 -27.93 -2.69 -19.74
N LEU A 287 -27.34 -3.22 -18.67
CA LEU A 287 -25.97 -3.76 -18.65
C LEU A 287 -25.84 -5.11 -19.36
N LEU A 288 -26.96 -5.75 -19.73
CA LEU A 288 -27.03 -7.00 -20.49
C LEU A 288 -27.35 -6.77 -21.99
N ASN A 289 -27.55 -5.51 -22.41
CA ASN A 289 -27.81 -5.19 -23.82
C ASN A 289 -26.70 -5.76 -24.73
N GLY A 290 -27.06 -6.33 -25.87
CA GLY A 290 -26.13 -7.04 -26.76
C GLY A 290 -26.04 -8.54 -26.50
N ILE A 291 -26.73 -9.08 -25.49
CA ILE A 291 -26.89 -10.53 -25.24
C ILE A 291 -27.44 -11.29 -26.46
N GLU A 292 -28.23 -10.63 -27.31
CA GLU A 292 -28.79 -11.19 -28.54
C GLU A 292 -27.71 -11.61 -29.56
N PHE A 293 -26.50 -11.03 -29.46
CA PHE A 293 -25.35 -11.38 -30.27
C PHE A 293 -24.55 -12.57 -29.71
N ALA A 294 -24.72 -12.93 -28.44
CA ALA A 294 -23.96 -13.99 -27.81
C ALA A 294 -24.34 -15.39 -28.32
N ASP A 295 -23.37 -16.27 -28.47
CA ASP A 295 -23.61 -17.71 -28.68
C ASP A 295 -23.85 -18.43 -27.35
N SER A 296 -23.24 -17.96 -26.25
CA SER A 296 -23.41 -18.52 -24.91
C SER A 296 -23.31 -17.49 -23.79
N PHE A 297 -24.06 -17.72 -22.71
CA PHE A 297 -24.10 -16.86 -21.52
C PHE A 297 -24.04 -17.71 -20.26
N ASN A 298 -23.23 -17.32 -19.27
CA ASN A 298 -23.26 -17.95 -17.95
C ASN A 298 -23.38 -16.94 -16.82
N PHE A 299 -23.95 -17.39 -15.71
CA PHE A 299 -23.72 -16.78 -14.41
C PHE A 299 -23.90 -17.79 -13.28
N ASN A 300 -23.53 -17.40 -12.06
CA ASN A 300 -23.57 -18.29 -10.89
C ASN A 300 -24.69 -17.89 -9.92
N PRO A 301 -25.80 -18.62 -9.89
CA PRO A 301 -26.75 -18.52 -8.78
C PRO A 301 -26.09 -18.73 -7.41
N HIS A 302 -25.02 -19.54 -7.35
CA HIS A 302 -24.24 -19.72 -6.13
C HIS A 302 -23.37 -18.56 -5.70
N LYS A 303 -23.29 -17.48 -6.48
CA LYS A 303 -22.66 -16.25 -6.00
C LYS A 303 -23.66 -15.37 -5.27
N TRP A 304 -24.77 -15.03 -5.91
CA TRP A 304 -25.61 -13.92 -5.44
C TRP A 304 -27.13 -14.16 -5.53
N LEU A 305 -27.58 -15.41 -5.77
CA LEU A 305 -29.00 -15.76 -5.94
C LEU A 305 -29.51 -16.78 -4.90
N LEU A 306 -28.94 -16.76 -3.69
CA LEU A 306 -29.36 -17.57 -2.53
C LEU A 306 -29.39 -19.11 -2.74
N ILE A 307 -28.67 -19.63 -3.74
CA ILE A 307 -28.55 -21.08 -3.99
C ILE A 307 -27.15 -21.52 -3.56
N ASN A 308 -27.00 -22.49 -2.67
CA ASN A 308 -25.67 -22.89 -2.19
C ASN A 308 -24.78 -23.49 -3.29
N PHE A 309 -23.46 -23.39 -3.13
CA PHE A 309 -22.48 -24.02 -4.04
C PHE A 309 -22.62 -25.56 -4.05
N ASP A 310 -22.49 -26.26 -5.18
CA ASP A 310 -22.29 -25.80 -6.57
C ASP A 310 -23.61 -25.54 -7.31
N CYS A 311 -23.64 -24.50 -8.16
CA CYS A 311 -24.75 -24.18 -9.07
C CYS A 311 -24.34 -23.05 -10.04
N SER A 312 -23.80 -23.39 -11.20
CA SER A 312 -23.46 -22.44 -12.27
C SER A 312 -24.38 -22.70 -13.45
N THR A 313 -25.02 -21.67 -14.00
CA THR A 313 -25.97 -21.83 -15.09
C THR A 313 -25.38 -21.31 -16.38
N MET A 314 -25.52 -22.08 -17.46
CA MET A 314 -25.02 -21.74 -18.79
C MET A 314 -26.14 -21.95 -19.81
N TRP A 315 -26.37 -20.95 -20.67
CA TRP A 315 -27.25 -21.04 -21.82
C TRP A 315 -26.45 -21.01 -23.11
N VAL A 316 -26.96 -21.70 -24.12
CA VAL A 316 -26.47 -21.60 -25.50
C VAL A 316 -27.58 -21.34 -26.47
N LYS A 317 -27.27 -20.52 -27.47
CA LYS A 317 -28.22 -20.14 -28.52
C LYS A 317 -28.54 -21.30 -29.46
N LYS A 318 -27.58 -22.23 -29.64
CA LYS A 318 -27.72 -23.42 -30.52
C LYS A 318 -27.15 -24.66 -29.85
N ARG A 319 -28.02 -25.51 -29.31
CA ARG A 319 -27.65 -26.74 -28.58
C ARG A 319 -26.72 -27.67 -29.36
N GLN A 320 -26.92 -27.75 -30.68
CA GLN A 320 -26.13 -28.59 -31.56
C GLN A 320 -24.63 -28.25 -31.56
N SER A 321 -24.27 -27.00 -31.23
CA SER A 321 -22.87 -26.59 -31.18
C SER A 321 -22.13 -27.23 -30.00
N ILE A 322 -22.78 -27.32 -28.84
CA ILE A 322 -22.22 -28.03 -27.68
C ILE A 322 -22.27 -29.54 -27.89
N ILE A 323 -23.43 -30.07 -28.29
CA ILE A 323 -23.58 -31.52 -28.55
C ILE A 323 -22.51 -31.98 -29.55
N GLY A 324 -22.27 -31.20 -30.61
CA GLY A 324 -21.25 -31.49 -31.60
C GLY A 324 -19.83 -31.61 -31.05
N ALA A 325 -19.50 -31.04 -29.89
CA ALA A 325 -18.19 -31.13 -29.27
C ALA A 325 -18.08 -32.29 -28.25
N PHE A 326 -19.18 -32.67 -27.60
CA PHE A 326 -19.16 -33.63 -26.47
C PHE A 326 -20.01 -34.89 -26.69
N LYS A 327 -20.54 -35.10 -27.90
CA LYS A 327 -21.37 -36.26 -28.22
C LYS A 327 -20.59 -37.57 -27.98
N MET A 328 -21.14 -38.44 -27.13
CA MET A 328 -20.61 -39.78 -26.82
C MET A 328 -21.75 -40.79 -26.71
N GLU A 329 -21.78 -41.81 -27.57
CA GLU A 329 -22.89 -42.78 -27.66
C GLU A 329 -22.44 -44.25 -27.57
N PRO A 330 -21.75 -44.67 -26.50
CA PRO A 330 -21.50 -46.08 -26.27
C PRO A 330 -22.82 -46.84 -26.06
N LEU A 331 -22.85 -48.12 -26.44
CA LEU A 331 -24.07 -48.93 -26.44
C LEU A 331 -24.79 -48.96 -25.08
N TYR A 332 -24.04 -48.99 -23.97
CA TYR A 332 -24.59 -49.05 -22.61
C TYR A 332 -25.24 -47.74 -22.12
N LEU A 333 -25.15 -46.65 -22.89
CA LEU A 333 -25.80 -45.37 -22.58
C LEU A 333 -27.04 -45.09 -23.45
N LYS A 334 -27.36 -45.96 -24.41
CA LYS A 334 -28.50 -45.79 -25.32
C LYS A 334 -29.83 -46.05 -24.62
N HIS A 335 -30.87 -45.35 -25.04
CA HIS A 335 -32.26 -45.61 -24.62
C HIS A 335 -33.25 -45.21 -25.72
N GLU A 336 -34.47 -45.73 -25.62
CA GLU A 336 -35.52 -45.63 -26.65
C GLU A 336 -35.88 -44.18 -27.02
N ASN A 337 -35.82 -43.25 -26.06
CA ASN A 337 -36.22 -41.85 -26.30
C ASN A 337 -35.12 -40.97 -26.92
N GLN A 338 -33.89 -41.46 -27.11
CA GLN A 338 -32.72 -40.62 -27.47
C GLN A 338 -32.87 -39.90 -28.83
N GLU A 339 -33.64 -40.49 -29.75
CA GLU A 339 -33.89 -39.97 -31.11
C GLU A 339 -35.23 -39.23 -31.22
N SER A 340 -35.98 -39.11 -30.11
CA SER A 340 -37.31 -38.46 -30.13
C SER A 340 -37.24 -36.96 -30.46
N GLY A 341 -36.09 -36.32 -30.25
CA GLY A 341 -35.92 -34.87 -30.38
C GLY A 341 -36.62 -34.04 -29.28
N VAL A 342 -37.38 -34.68 -28.39
CA VAL A 342 -38.17 -34.04 -27.32
C VAL A 342 -37.36 -33.89 -26.04
N ILE A 343 -36.44 -34.82 -25.77
CA ILE A 343 -35.67 -34.87 -24.51
C ILE A 343 -34.22 -34.42 -24.69
N THR A 344 -33.64 -33.88 -23.61
CA THR A 344 -32.25 -33.43 -23.57
C THR A 344 -31.40 -34.38 -22.75
N ASP A 345 -30.41 -35.00 -23.38
CA ASP A 345 -29.38 -35.77 -22.69
C ASP A 345 -28.23 -34.85 -22.26
N TYR A 346 -28.28 -34.36 -21.02
CA TYR A 346 -27.33 -33.38 -20.50
C TYR A 346 -25.88 -33.87 -20.43
N ARG A 347 -25.59 -35.18 -20.52
CA ARG A 347 -24.22 -35.68 -20.71
C ARG A 347 -23.51 -35.09 -21.95
N HIS A 348 -24.27 -34.66 -22.96
CA HIS A 348 -23.72 -34.04 -24.17
C HIS A 348 -23.48 -32.53 -24.01
N TRP A 349 -23.76 -31.97 -22.83
CA TRP A 349 -23.71 -30.54 -22.54
C TRP A 349 -22.65 -30.16 -21.51
N GLN A 350 -21.87 -31.12 -21.05
CA GLN A 350 -20.89 -30.97 -19.98
C GLN A 350 -19.69 -31.89 -20.22
N ILE A 351 -18.62 -31.68 -19.47
CA ILE A 351 -17.39 -32.48 -19.56
C ILE A 351 -17.57 -33.89 -18.94
N PRO A 352 -18.06 -34.04 -17.68
CA PRO A 352 -18.20 -35.37 -17.08
C PRO A 352 -19.46 -36.11 -17.56
N LEU A 353 -19.50 -37.43 -17.38
CA LEU A 353 -20.71 -38.22 -17.67
C LEU A 353 -21.80 -38.01 -16.60
N GLY A 354 -21.48 -38.30 -15.34
CA GLY A 354 -22.43 -38.25 -14.23
C GLY A 354 -22.79 -36.81 -13.83
N ARG A 355 -24.02 -36.62 -13.36
CA ARG A 355 -24.49 -35.34 -12.80
C ARG A 355 -25.55 -35.55 -11.73
N ARG A 356 -25.51 -34.71 -10.70
CA ARG A 356 -26.44 -34.73 -9.56
C ARG A 356 -27.70 -33.90 -9.84
N PHE A 357 -28.72 -34.04 -8.99
CA PHE A 357 -30.02 -33.35 -9.12
C PHE A 357 -29.98 -31.87 -8.66
N ARG A 358 -29.11 -31.06 -9.29
CA ARG A 358 -28.84 -29.66 -8.88
C ARG A 358 -30.05 -28.74 -9.01
N SER A 359 -30.96 -29.00 -9.93
CA SER A 359 -32.15 -28.18 -10.16
C SER A 359 -33.15 -28.22 -9.00
N LEU A 360 -33.08 -29.23 -8.12
CA LEU A 360 -33.98 -29.34 -6.98
C LEU A 360 -33.85 -28.16 -6.01
N LYS A 361 -32.63 -27.71 -5.72
CA LYS A 361 -32.41 -26.54 -4.85
C LYS A 361 -32.81 -25.22 -5.50
N MET A 362 -32.66 -25.08 -6.83
CA MET A 362 -33.22 -23.93 -7.55
C MET A 362 -34.73 -23.90 -7.40
N TRP A 363 -35.39 -25.06 -7.57
CA TRP A 363 -36.84 -25.16 -7.45
C TRP A 363 -37.36 -24.77 -6.07
N PHE A 364 -36.68 -25.19 -5.00
CA PHE A 364 -37.03 -24.79 -3.63
C PHE A 364 -36.86 -23.28 -3.42
N VAL A 365 -35.69 -22.74 -3.76
CA VAL A 365 -35.39 -21.31 -3.59
C VAL A 365 -36.39 -20.45 -4.36
N PHE A 366 -36.63 -20.75 -5.64
CA PHE A 366 -37.53 -19.97 -6.48
C PHE A 366 -38.97 -20.00 -5.96
N ARG A 367 -39.44 -21.14 -5.46
CA ARG A 367 -40.81 -21.27 -4.93
C ARG A 367 -40.99 -20.66 -3.55
N MET A 368 -39.97 -20.73 -2.69
CA MET A 368 -40.07 -20.26 -1.31
C MET A 368 -39.82 -18.76 -1.19
N TYR A 369 -38.89 -18.19 -1.97
CA TYR A 369 -38.65 -16.74 -1.97
C TYR A 369 -39.50 -15.99 -3.00
N GLY A 370 -39.83 -16.62 -4.13
CA GLY A 370 -40.44 -15.95 -5.28
C GLY A 370 -39.49 -14.97 -5.97
N LEU A 371 -39.84 -14.55 -7.19
CA LEU A 371 -39.02 -13.58 -7.94
C LEU A 371 -38.87 -12.25 -7.19
N GLN A 372 -39.96 -11.75 -6.56
CA GLN A 372 -39.92 -10.49 -5.82
C GLN A 372 -38.93 -10.54 -4.66
N GLY A 373 -38.95 -11.59 -3.83
CA GLY A 373 -38.02 -11.72 -2.71
C GLY A 373 -36.55 -11.82 -3.16
N LEU A 374 -36.29 -12.49 -4.29
CA LEU A 374 -34.95 -12.54 -4.88
C LEU A 374 -34.50 -11.18 -5.42
N GLN A 375 -35.39 -10.42 -6.06
CA GLN A 375 -35.08 -9.06 -6.50
C GLN A 375 -34.81 -8.13 -5.31
N ASP A 376 -35.60 -8.22 -4.25
CA ASP A 376 -35.42 -7.42 -3.04
C ASP A 376 -34.09 -7.74 -2.34
N HIS A 377 -33.66 -9.01 -2.37
CA HIS A 377 -32.32 -9.41 -1.89
C HIS A 377 -31.20 -8.72 -2.67
N ILE A 378 -31.25 -8.72 -4.01
CA ILE A 378 -30.25 -8.05 -4.85
C ILE A 378 -30.24 -6.54 -4.57
N ARG A 379 -31.41 -5.89 -4.58
CA ARG A 379 -31.54 -4.45 -4.34
C ARG A 379 -30.94 -4.04 -3.01
N LYS A 380 -31.27 -4.78 -1.94
CA LYS A 380 -30.70 -4.53 -0.61
C LYS A 380 -29.17 -4.59 -0.62
N GLN A 381 -28.57 -5.55 -1.30
CA GLN A 381 -27.12 -5.67 -1.37
C GLN A 381 -26.46 -4.53 -2.19
N VAL A 382 -27.11 -4.08 -3.26
CA VAL A 382 -26.67 -2.90 -4.02
C VAL A 382 -26.80 -1.62 -3.19
N ASP A 383 -27.89 -1.45 -2.45
CA ASP A 383 -28.12 -0.30 -1.58
C ASP A 383 -27.06 -0.21 -0.48
N LEU A 384 -26.70 -1.34 0.14
CA LEU A 384 -25.62 -1.40 1.13
C LEU A 384 -24.25 -1.01 0.53
N ALA A 385 -23.96 -1.43 -0.70
CA ALA A 385 -22.73 -1.00 -1.38
C ALA A 385 -22.74 0.50 -1.72
N LYS A 386 -23.90 1.05 -2.06
CA LYS A 386 -24.07 2.50 -2.29
C LYS A 386 -23.94 3.31 -1.01
N GLU A 387 -24.44 2.80 0.10
CA GLU A 387 -24.22 3.39 1.42
C GLU A 387 -22.72 3.38 1.75
N PHE A 388 -22.04 2.25 1.57
CA PHE A 388 -20.59 2.17 1.79
C PHE A 388 -19.79 3.09 0.85
N GLU A 389 -20.15 3.18 -0.43
CA GLU A 389 -19.57 4.15 -1.36
C GLU A 389 -19.70 5.57 -0.82
N SER A 390 -20.87 5.95 -0.31
CA SER A 390 -21.10 7.27 0.28
C SER A 390 -20.21 7.50 1.50
N LEU A 391 -20.04 6.50 2.35
CA LEU A 391 -19.15 6.58 3.53
C LEU A 391 -17.68 6.78 3.10
N VAL A 392 -17.20 6.04 2.10
CA VAL A 392 -15.83 6.17 1.58
C VAL A 392 -15.63 7.53 0.89
N ARG A 393 -16.60 8.01 0.10
CA ARG A 393 -16.52 9.31 -0.59
C ARG A 393 -16.60 10.50 0.36
N ALA A 394 -17.34 10.37 1.47
CA ALA A 394 -17.39 11.40 2.50
C ALA A 394 -16.02 11.61 3.17
N ASP A 395 -15.09 10.69 2.93
CA ASP A 395 -13.86 10.57 3.66
C ASP A 395 -12.67 10.88 2.74
N ASN A 396 -12.28 12.17 2.63
CA ASN A 396 -11.27 12.74 1.68
C ASN A 396 -9.88 12.11 1.76
N ARG A 397 -9.74 11.26 2.75
CA ARG A 397 -8.72 10.31 2.89
C ARG A 397 -8.69 9.51 1.60
N PHE A 398 -9.70 8.69 1.39
CA PHE A 398 -9.83 7.69 0.35
C PHE A 398 -10.00 8.28 -1.05
N GLU A 399 -9.76 7.42 -2.02
CA GLU A 399 -10.35 7.54 -3.34
C GLU A 399 -11.10 6.26 -3.72
N ILE A 400 -12.20 6.41 -4.47
CA ILE A 400 -12.88 5.29 -5.12
C ILE A 400 -12.14 5.00 -6.43
N CYS A 401 -11.62 3.77 -6.56
CA CYS A 401 -10.76 3.35 -7.67
C CYS A 401 -11.53 2.98 -8.94
N ALA A 402 -12.80 2.62 -8.81
CA ALA A 402 -13.64 2.18 -9.92
C ALA A 402 -15.11 2.56 -9.69
N LYS A 403 -15.88 2.69 -10.78
CA LYS A 403 -17.30 3.02 -10.71
C LYS A 403 -18.06 1.93 -9.94
N VAL A 404 -18.77 2.32 -8.88
CA VAL A 404 -19.64 1.42 -8.11
C VAL A 404 -20.94 1.22 -8.87
N VAL A 405 -21.15 0.01 -9.40
CA VAL A 405 -22.35 -0.34 -10.18
C VAL A 405 -23.29 -1.27 -9.41
N MET A 406 -22.73 -2.24 -8.67
CA MET A 406 -23.46 -3.29 -7.97
C MET A 406 -22.96 -3.40 -6.51
N GLY A 407 -22.84 -4.62 -5.97
CA GLY A 407 -22.42 -4.87 -4.58
C GLY A 407 -20.90 -4.81 -4.31
N LEU A 408 -20.10 -4.20 -5.19
CA LEU A 408 -18.63 -4.10 -5.03
C LEU A 408 -18.18 -2.63 -5.04
N VAL A 409 -17.34 -2.27 -4.07
CA VAL A 409 -16.72 -0.95 -3.94
C VAL A 409 -15.20 -1.11 -3.84
N CYS A 410 -14.45 -0.52 -4.78
CA CYS A 410 -12.99 -0.54 -4.80
C CYS A 410 -12.45 0.82 -4.34
N PHE A 411 -11.56 0.85 -3.34
CA PHE A 411 -11.01 2.07 -2.75
C PHE A 411 -9.57 1.85 -2.24
N ARG A 412 -8.78 2.92 -2.06
CA ARG A 412 -7.36 2.84 -1.62
C ARG A 412 -6.83 4.12 -0.94
N LEU A 413 -5.49 4.15 -0.73
CA LEU A 413 -4.64 5.15 -0.05
C LEU A 413 -3.77 6.11 -0.96
N LYS A 414 -3.24 7.29 -0.54
CA LYS A 414 -2.51 8.39 -1.32
C LYS A 414 -0.98 8.57 -1.00
N TYR A 415 -0.16 9.34 -1.80
CA TYR A 415 1.34 9.57 -1.72
C TYR A 415 1.80 11.04 -1.51
N GLY A 416 3.06 11.32 -1.07
CA GLY A 416 3.61 12.70 -0.94
C GLY A 416 5.15 12.91 -1.02
N ILE A 417 5.58 14.09 -1.50
CA ILE A 417 6.98 14.53 -1.70
C ILE A 417 7.26 15.82 -0.89
N VAL A 418 8.39 15.87 -0.18
CA VAL A 418 8.85 17.06 0.56
C VAL A 418 10.27 17.43 0.15
N ILE A 419 10.49 18.70 -0.22
CA ILE A 419 11.80 19.26 -0.52
C ILE A 419 12.26 20.11 0.66
N ASP A 420 13.36 19.70 1.29
CA ASP A 420 14.07 20.48 2.30
C ASP A 420 15.15 21.32 1.62
N SER A 421 15.05 22.64 1.76
CA SER A 421 16.01 23.58 1.19
C SER A 421 16.79 24.32 2.27
N GLY A 422 17.83 23.65 2.75
CA GLY A 422 18.78 24.14 3.75
C GLY A 422 19.78 25.18 3.24
N SER A 423 20.38 25.94 4.17
CA SER A 423 21.42 26.92 3.87
C SER A 423 22.69 26.32 3.28
N SER A 424 23.00 25.06 3.64
CA SER A 424 24.22 24.38 3.21
C SER A 424 23.99 23.35 2.10
N ARG A 425 22.75 22.89 1.93
CA ARG A 425 22.34 21.86 0.95
C ARG A 425 20.82 21.76 0.88
N SER A 426 20.30 21.17 -0.20
CA SER A 426 18.91 20.73 -0.30
C SER A 426 18.82 19.20 -0.32
N ASN A 427 17.71 18.66 0.20
CA ASN A 427 17.36 17.24 0.14
C ASN A 427 15.93 17.10 -0.38
N ILE A 428 15.67 16.04 -1.17
CA ILE A 428 14.31 15.73 -1.64
C ILE A 428 13.89 14.36 -1.11
N TYR A 429 12.75 14.34 -0.43
CA TYR A 429 12.22 13.18 0.24
C TYR A 429 10.95 12.67 -0.45
N LEU A 430 10.90 11.36 -0.70
CA LEU A 430 9.68 10.66 -1.07
C LEU A 430 9.14 9.96 0.18
N TYR A 431 7.93 10.31 0.56
CA TYR A 431 7.21 9.70 1.67
C TYR A 431 6.03 8.89 1.16
N MET A 432 5.82 7.76 1.81
CA MET A 432 4.64 6.93 1.62
C MET A 432 4.05 6.68 2.99
N TRP A 433 2.74 6.83 3.11
CA TRP A 433 2.01 6.34 4.26
C TRP A 433 0.92 5.41 3.73
N PRO A 434 0.58 4.34 4.47
CA PRO A 434 -0.76 3.82 4.33
C PRO A 434 -1.65 5.01 4.66
N GLY A 435 -2.55 5.33 3.76
CA GLY A 435 -3.49 6.40 3.97
C GLY A 435 -4.29 6.23 5.27
N GLU A 436 -4.39 5.00 5.80
CA GLU A 436 -4.70 4.72 7.19
C GLU A 436 -3.80 5.41 8.18
N LYS A 437 -4.43 6.28 8.96
CA LYS A 437 -3.78 6.99 10.03
C LYS A 437 -4.17 6.39 11.36
N GLU A 438 -3.23 6.51 12.27
CA GLU A 438 -3.47 6.21 13.66
C GLU A 438 -3.98 7.53 14.28
N ASN A 439 -5.26 7.55 14.65
CA ASN A 439 -5.89 8.69 15.34
C ASN A 439 -5.58 10.06 14.67
N GLU A 440 -5.97 10.20 13.41
CA GLU A 440 -5.80 11.41 12.57
C GLU A 440 -4.37 11.71 12.06
N THR A 441 -3.31 10.99 12.47
CA THR A 441 -1.93 11.19 11.99
C THR A 441 -1.36 9.97 11.25
N GLY A 442 -0.82 10.18 10.05
CA GLY A 442 -0.32 9.10 9.20
C GLY A 442 0.91 8.41 9.79
N VAL A 443 1.07 7.13 9.45
CA VAL A 443 2.30 6.39 9.75
C VAL A 443 3.21 6.50 8.54
N VAL A 444 3.99 7.58 8.51
CA VAL A 444 4.81 7.94 7.36
C VAL A 444 6.10 7.12 7.34
N THR A 445 6.46 6.61 6.16
CA THR A 445 7.71 5.90 5.89
C THR A 445 8.51 6.65 4.83
N GLU A 446 9.79 6.91 5.10
CA GLU A 446 10.75 7.44 4.12
C GLU A 446 11.07 6.35 3.08
N GLN A 447 10.83 6.64 1.80
CA GLN A 447 11.17 5.74 0.69
C GLN A 447 12.49 6.13 0.03
N ILE A 448 12.69 7.43 -0.20
CA ILE A 448 13.89 7.98 -0.85
C ILE A 448 14.31 9.26 -0.14
N ASN A 449 15.62 9.41 0.08
CA ASN A 449 16.27 10.63 0.54
C ASN A 449 17.39 11.00 -0.47
N CYS A 450 17.06 11.90 -1.40
CA CYS A 450 18.00 12.35 -2.41
C CYS A 450 18.73 13.61 -1.95
N LYS A 451 20.03 13.46 -1.64
CA LYS A 451 20.90 14.58 -1.26
C LYS A 451 21.33 15.33 -2.53
N VAL A 452 20.84 16.55 -2.71
CA VAL A 452 21.16 17.36 -3.89
C VAL A 452 22.63 17.79 -3.81
N ALA A 453 23.40 17.49 -4.85
CA ALA A 453 24.79 17.91 -4.93
C ALA A 453 24.89 19.42 -5.20
N GLY A 454 25.81 20.09 -4.49
CA GLY A 454 26.01 21.53 -4.61
C GLY A 454 25.69 22.27 -3.32
N ASN A 455 25.54 23.59 -3.43
CA ASN A 455 25.19 24.46 -2.31
C ASN A 455 23.67 24.48 -2.11
N GLY A 456 23.22 25.05 -0.98
CA GLY A 456 21.80 25.33 -0.76
C GLY A 456 21.24 26.31 -1.78
N ILE A 457 19.91 26.34 -1.92
CA ILE A 457 19.24 27.22 -2.90
C ILE A 457 19.50 28.72 -2.64
N SER A 458 19.87 29.11 -1.43
CA SER A 458 20.23 30.50 -1.07
C SER A 458 21.47 31.02 -1.81
N GLU A 459 22.30 30.12 -2.34
CA GLU A 459 23.49 30.42 -3.14
C GLU A 459 23.20 30.44 -4.65
N MET A 460 21.96 30.15 -5.06
CA MET A 460 21.55 30.28 -6.46
C MET A 460 21.56 31.75 -6.88
N LYS A 461 21.75 32.00 -8.17
CA LYS A 461 21.85 33.34 -8.79
C LYS A 461 23.04 34.21 -8.31
N VAL A 462 23.88 33.73 -7.37
CA VAL A 462 25.17 34.38 -7.00
C VAL A 462 26.24 34.16 -8.08
N ASP A 463 26.34 32.93 -8.56
CA ASP A 463 27.27 32.51 -9.63
C ASP A 463 26.46 31.71 -10.66
N LYS A 464 26.44 32.18 -11.90
CA LYS A 464 25.62 31.58 -12.97
C LYS A 464 25.98 30.11 -13.25
N GLU A 465 27.26 29.75 -13.13
CA GLU A 465 27.73 28.39 -13.40
C GLU A 465 27.41 27.44 -12.24
N LYS A 466 27.61 27.90 -10.99
CA LYS A 466 27.26 27.12 -9.79
C LYS A 466 25.74 26.96 -9.62
N GLY A 467 24.97 27.99 -9.97
CA GLY A 467 23.51 27.94 -9.98
C GLY A 467 22.97 26.91 -10.98
N ALA A 468 23.52 26.88 -12.20
CA ALA A 468 23.16 25.89 -13.21
C ALA A 468 23.48 24.46 -12.77
N LYS A 469 24.66 24.23 -12.17
CA LYS A 469 25.05 22.90 -11.63
C LYS A 469 24.11 22.44 -10.50
N SER A 470 23.75 23.34 -9.59
CA SER A 470 22.85 23.02 -8.47
C SER A 470 21.43 22.69 -8.96
N MET A 471 20.92 23.44 -9.95
CA MET A 471 19.64 23.15 -10.59
C MET A 471 19.67 21.82 -11.37
N ALA A 472 20.76 21.49 -12.06
CA ALA A 472 20.90 20.21 -12.75
C ALA A 472 20.88 19.03 -11.76
N ALA A 473 21.59 19.15 -10.63
CA ALA A 473 21.55 18.15 -9.56
C ALA A 473 20.15 18.03 -8.93
N PHE A 474 19.45 19.15 -8.75
CA PHE A 474 18.08 19.18 -8.25
C PHE A 474 17.12 18.42 -9.18
N LYS A 475 17.19 18.69 -10.50
CA LYS A 475 16.41 17.98 -11.52
C LYS A 475 16.72 16.49 -11.53
N GLY A 476 17.99 16.09 -11.42
CA GLY A 476 18.38 14.69 -11.31
C GLY A 476 17.73 13.96 -10.13
N CYS A 477 17.61 14.62 -8.97
CA CYS A 477 16.89 14.06 -7.82
C CYS A 477 15.38 13.93 -8.08
N ILE A 478 14.74 14.94 -8.69
CA ILE A 478 13.31 14.89 -9.06
C ILE A 478 13.04 13.77 -10.07
N GLU A 479 13.89 13.57 -11.07
CA GLU A 479 13.76 12.48 -12.03
C GLU A 479 13.84 11.11 -11.35
N ASN A 480 14.77 10.96 -10.40
CA ASN A 480 14.89 9.72 -9.62
C ASN A 480 13.61 9.44 -8.81
N ILE A 481 13.05 10.45 -8.13
CA ILE A 481 11.78 10.32 -7.39
C ILE A 481 10.61 10.03 -8.34
N THR A 482 10.56 10.68 -9.49
CA THR A 482 9.48 10.47 -10.47
C THR A 482 9.48 9.05 -11.02
N LYS A 483 10.65 8.43 -11.19
CA LYS A 483 10.80 7.02 -11.57
C LYS A 483 10.35 6.06 -10.49
N ALA A 484 10.48 6.44 -9.22
CA ALA A 484 10.05 5.64 -8.08
C ALA A 484 8.53 5.66 -7.84
N ILE A 485 7.81 6.66 -8.39
CA ILE A 485 6.35 6.77 -8.26
C ILE A 485 5.66 6.13 -9.48
N PRO A 486 4.72 5.19 -9.29
CA PRO A 486 3.94 4.59 -10.37
C PRO A 486 3.25 5.66 -11.22
N ALA A 487 3.18 5.45 -12.54
CA ALA A 487 2.77 6.49 -13.50
C ALA A 487 1.38 7.06 -13.20
N GLU A 488 0.44 6.17 -12.85
CA GLU A 488 -0.94 6.45 -12.47
C GLU A 488 -1.10 7.15 -11.11
N LYS A 489 -0.02 7.28 -10.33
CA LYS A 489 -0.03 7.93 -9.01
C LYS A 489 0.62 9.30 -9.00
N ARG A 490 1.28 9.68 -10.09
CA ARG A 490 1.98 10.97 -10.16
C ARG A 490 0.99 12.13 -9.99
N ASN A 491 -0.12 12.12 -10.73
CA ASN A 491 -1.14 13.17 -10.69
C ASN A 491 -1.93 13.28 -9.37
N THR A 492 -1.75 12.34 -8.44
CA THR A 492 -2.37 12.35 -7.10
C THR A 492 -1.34 12.53 -5.98
N THR A 493 -0.05 12.53 -6.30
CA THR A 493 1.03 12.73 -5.33
C THR A 493 1.19 14.21 -5.03
N THR A 494 1.11 14.59 -3.75
CA THR A 494 1.32 15.99 -3.34
C THR A 494 2.79 16.34 -3.22
N LEU A 495 3.17 17.55 -3.64
CA LEU A 495 4.55 18.05 -3.67
C LEU A 495 4.65 19.37 -2.88
N PHE A 496 5.61 19.43 -1.94
CA PHE A 496 5.87 20.59 -1.10
C PHE A 496 7.34 20.97 -1.07
N LEU A 497 7.63 22.26 -0.92
CA LEU A 497 8.97 22.78 -0.65
C LEU A 497 8.97 23.68 0.60
N GLY A 498 9.84 23.37 1.55
CA GLY A 498 10.14 24.21 2.70
C GLY A 498 11.59 24.68 2.67
N ALA A 499 11.78 25.98 2.58
CA ALA A 499 13.10 26.60 2.67
C ALA A 499 13.38 27.09 4.10
N THR A 500 14.59 26.88 4.60
CA THR A 500 14.92 27.10 6.01
C THR A 500 15.79 28.35 6.23
N ALA A 501 16.56 28.38 7.32
CA ALA A 501 17.33 29.54 7.81
C ALA A 501 18.20 30.26 6.76
N GLY A 502 18.74 29.55 5.76
CA GLY A 502 19.52 30.19 4.70
C GLY A 502 18.70 31.13 3.83
N MET A 503 17.46 30.74 3.51
CA MET A 503 16.52 31.59 2.77
C MET A 503 15.90 32.67 3.67
N ARG A 504 15.76 32.43 4.99
CA ARG A 504 15.39 33.48 5.96
C ARG A 504 16.43 34.61 6.00
N LEU A 505 17.72 34.26 6.13
CA LEU A 505 18.81 35.24 6.06
C LEU A 505 18.87 35.94 4.70
N LEU A 506 18.64 35.20 3.61
CA LEU A 506 18.62 35.81 2.29
C LEU A 506 17.45 36.78 2.14
N GLN A 507 16.26 36.44 2.65
CA GLN A 507 15.10 37.31 2.60
C GLN A 507 15.34 38.63 3.34
N GLU A 508 16.03 38.60 4.49
CA GLU A 508 16.43 39.81 5.22
C GLU A 508 17.50 40.63 4.49
N LEU A 509 18.42 39.97 3.78
CA LEU A 509 19.52 40.63 3.06
C LEU A 509 19.10 41.20 1.70
N ASP A 510 18.30 40.46 0.97
CA ASP A 510 17.97 40.66 -0.45
C ASP A 510 16.64 39.95 -0.76
N GLU A 511 15.54 40.60 -0.35
CA GLU A 511 14.17 40.10 -0.52
C GLU A 511 13.85 39.84 -2.00
N GLN A 512 14.37 40.67 -2.91
CA GLN A 512 14.18 40.51 -4.34
C GLN A 512 14.79 39.19 -4.82
N ARG A 513 16.06 38.91 -4.50
CA ARG A 513 16.71 37.66 -4.90
C ARG A 513 16.04 36.43 -4.28
N SER A 514 15.63 36.52 -3.02
CA SER A 514 14.89 35.46 -2.34
C SER A 514 13.59 35.13 -3.07
N SER A 515 12.81 36.16 -3.44
CA SER A 515 11.54 36.03 -4.15
C SER A 515 11.74 35.43 -5.55
N GLU A 516 12.72 35.93 -6.30
CA GLU A 516 13.06 35.42 -7.63
C GLU A 516 13.51 33.94 -7.62
N ILE A 517 14.18 33.47 -6.55
CA ILE A 517 14.54 32.05 -6.42
C ILE A 517 13.29 31.20 -6.13
N MET A 518 12.41 31.68 -5.26
CA MET A 518 11.18 30.97 -4.90
C MET A 518 10.18 30.92 -6.06
N GLU A 519 10.10 31.96 -6.89
CA GLU A 519 9.26 31.98 -8.09
C GLU A 519 9.75 30.98 -9.15
N ASP A 520 11.05 30.97 -9.49
CA ASP A 520 11.64 30.01 -10.43
C ASP A 520 11.35 28.55 -9.99
N LEU A 521 11.47 28.28 -8.68
CA LEU A 521 11.19 26.97 -8.11
C LEU A 521 9.69 26.66 -8.17
N ARG A 522 8.79 27.59 -7.88
CA ARG A 522 7.34 27.39 -8.01
C ARG A 522 6.96 27.06 -9.43
N GLU A 523 7.49 27.78 -10.41
CA GLU A 523 7.22 27.53 -11.83
C GLU A 523 7.69 26.14 -12.24
N TYR A 524 8.93 25.78 -11.89
CA TYR A 524 9.47 24.45 -12.19
C TYR A 524 8.67 23.34 -11.51
N LEU A 525 8.38 23.45 -10.20
CA LEU A 525 7.65 22.43 -9.45
C LEU A 525 6.20 22.28 -9.93
N SER A 526 5.56 23.37 -10.37
CA SER A 526 4.22 23.34 -10.96
C SER A 526 4.17 22.65 -12.33
N SER A 527 5.31 22.59 -13.04
CA SER A 527 5.42 21.89 -14.33
C SER A 527 5.56 20.38 -14.20
N LEU A 528 5.80 19.86 -12.99
CA LEU A 528 5.99 18.44 -12.73
C LEU A 528 4.66 17.68 -12.74
N PRO A 529 4.65 16.36 -12.97
CA PRO A 529 3.42 15.57 -13.04
C PRO A 529 2.81 15.28 -11.65
N PHE A 530 2.90 16.21 -10.70
CA PHE A 530 2.48 16.07 -9.30
C PHE A 530 1.50 17.19 -8.91
N ILE A 531 0.75 17.00 -7.82
CA ILE A 531 -0.06 18.08 -7.23
C ILE A 531 0.87 18.99 -6.43
N PHE A 532 1.36 20.06 -7.06
CA PHE A 532 2.11 21.11 -6.37
C PHE A 532 1.19 21.86 -5.40
N GLN A 533 1.51 21.81 -4.11
CA GLN A 533 0.71 22.42 -3.06
C GLN A 533 1.26 23.78 -2.65
N ASN A 534 2.53 23.82 -2.21
CA ASN A 534 3.15 25.06 -1.76
C ASN A 534 4.69 24.99 -1.82
N ALA A 535 5.31 26.16 -2.01
CA ALA A 535 6.72 26.41 -1.78
C ALA A 535 6.85 27.68 -0.92
N SER A 536 7.38 27.54 0.30
CA SER A 536 7.46 28.63 1.28
C SER A 536 8.76 28.60 2.07
N ILE A 537 9.13 29.75 2.63
CA ILE A 537 10.21 29.87 3.62
C ILE A 537 9.56 29.61 4.98
N ILE A 538 9.90 28.50 5.63
CA ILE A 538 9.29 28.11 6.91
C ILE A 538 9.89 28.92 8.06
N SER A 539 9.08 29.22 9.07
CA SER A 539 9.56 29.90 10.27
C SER A 539 10.53 29.01 11.06
N GLY A 540 11.37 29.64 11.89
CA GLY A 540 12.31 28.88 12.71
C GLY A 540 11.63 28.03 13.78
N GLN A 541 10.52 28.53 14.34
CA GLN A 541 9.70 27.80 15.30
C GLN A 541 9.06 26.56 14.67
N GLU A 542 8.54 26.66 13.44
CA GLU A 542 8.02 25.52 12.69
C GLU A 542 9.11 24.48 12.41
N GLU A 543 10.29 24.89 11.96
CA GLU A 543 11.43 24.00 11.73
C GLU A 543 11.80 23.22 13.01
N GLY A 544 11.82 23.90 14.16
CA GLY A 544 12.04 23.28 15.48
C GLY A 544 10.91 22.34 15.90
N LEU A 545 9.65 22.73 15.71
CA LEU A 545 8.48 21.89 16.00
C LEU A 545 8.51 20.61 15.18
N TYR A 546 8.70 20.71 13.86
CA TYR A 546 8.76 19.55 12.98
C TYR A 546 9.96 18.65 13.31
N GLY A 547 11.10 19.22 13.70
CA GLY A 547 12.22 18.45 14.26
C GLY A 547 11.83 17.63 15.50
N TRP A 548 11.10 18.25 16.43
CA TRP A 548 10.58 17.57 17.63
C TRP A 548 9.60 16.45 17.30
N ILE A 549 8.71 16.64 16.33
CA ILE A 549 7.80 15.59 15.85
C ILE A 549 8.61 14.41 15.28
N THR A 550 9.62 14.68 14.44
CA THR A 550 10.47 13.64 13.86
C THR A 550 11.17 12.81 14.94
N VAL A 551 11.83 13.46 15.91
CA VAL A 551 12.55 12.77 16.99
C VAL A 551 11.62 11.84 17.75
N ASN A 552 10.45 12.35 18.17
CA ASN A 552 9.52 11.56 18.97
C ASN A 552 8.81 10.46 18.17
N TYR A 553 8.58 10.66 16.87
CA TYR A 553 8.06 9.60 16.00
C TYR A 553 9.08 8.46 15.82
N LEU A 554 10.32 8.78 15.48
CA LEU A 554 11.36 7.77 15.23
C LEU A 554 11.71 6.97 16.49
N MET A 555 11.78 7.64 17.65
CA MET A 555 12.03 7.01 18.95
C MET A 555 10.83 6.19 19.46
N GLY A 556 9.67 6.29 18.81
CA GLY A 556 8.46 5.57 19.20
C GLY A 556 7.71 6.23 20.36
N ASN A 557 8.03 7.46 20.75
CA ASN A 557 7.42 8.17 21.88
C ASN A 557 6.00 8.69 21.56
N LEU A 558 5.69 8.89 20.28
CA LEU A 558 4.34 9.26 19.84
C LEU A 558 3.46 8.03 19.56
N LEU A 559 4.08 6.97 19.04
CA LEU A 559 3.40 5.78 18.53
C LEU A 559 4.38 4.60 18.52
N GLU A 560 4.03 3.49 19.15
CA GLU A 560 4.84 2.26 19.14
C GLU A 560 4.00 1.05 18.76
N LYS A 561 4.65 -0.05 18.37
CA LYS A 561 3.96 -1.32 18.13
C LYS A 561 4.00 -2.18 19.38
N ASN A 562 2.85 -2.67 19.82
CA ASN A 562 2.78 -3.64 20.91
C ASN A 562 3.24 -5.05 20.45
N THR A 563 3.21 -6.03 21.35
CA THR A 563 3.54 -7.44 21.07
C THR A 563 2.69 -8.08 19.97
N TRP A 564 1.56 -7.45 19.61
CA TRP A 564 0.64 -7.87 18.55
C TRP A 564 0.81 -7.05 17.25
N ASN A 565 1.92 -6.32 17.11
CA ASN A 565 2.24 -5.51 15.93
C ASN A 565 1.20 -4.39 15.64
N LYS A 566 0.36 -4.03 16.63
CA LYS A 566 -0.63 -2.94 16.56
C LYS A 566 -0.03 -1.65 17.11
N TYR A 567 -0.28 -0.54 16.42
CA TYR A 567 0.14 0.77 16.89
C TYR A 567 -0.66 1.20 18.12
N VAL A 568 0.04 1.58 19.17
CA VAL A 568 -0.50 2.04 20.45
C VAL A 568 0.28 3.25 20.95
N ARG A 569 -0.34 4.04 21.82
CA ARG A 569 0.36 5.08 22.56
C ARG A 569 1.27 4.42 23.59
N PRO A 570 2.56 4.79 23.66
CA PRO A 570 3.48 4.25 24.66
C PRO A 570 3.03 4.52 26.10
N GLN A 571 3.35 3.59 27.00
CA GLN A 571 2.97 3.69 28.41
C GLN A 571 3.92 4.64 29.15
N GLY A 572 3.40 5.80 29.59
CA GLY A 572 4.18 6.86 30.22
C GLY A 572 4.51 7.97 29.22
N GLU A 573 3.83 9.10 29.36
CA GLU A 573 3.73 10.22 28.39
C GLU A 573 5.02 11.03 28.15
N LYS A 574 6.20 10.42 28.24
CA LYS A 574 7.47 11.15 28.19
C LYS A 574 7.95 11.29 26.75
N THR A 575 7.80 12.48 26.20
CA THR A 575 8.47 12.89 24.96
C THR A 575 9.90 13.35 25.24
N VAL A 576 10.73 13.32 24.20
CA VAL A 576 12.13 13.75 24.21
C VAL A 576 12.20 15.11 23.53
N GLY A 577 12.95 16.04 24.10
CA GLY A 577 13.25 17.32 23.47
C GLY A 577 14.13 17.17 22.23
N SER A 578 14.13 18.17 21.37
CA SER A 578 14.77 18.16 20.07
C SER A 578 15.64 19.39 19.93
N MET A 579 16.91 19.21 19.57
CA MET A 579 17.85 20.29 19.36
C MET A 579 18.54 20.15 18.01
N ASP A 580 18.33 21.14 17.15
CA ASP A 580 18.94 21.24 15.83
C ASP A 580 20.03 22.30 15.82
N LEU A 581 21.15 21.99 15.17
CA LEU A 581 22.22 22.95 14.90
C LEU A 581 22.51 22.93 13.41
N GLY A 582 21.79 23.79 12.69
CA GLY A 582 22.00 24.06 11.28
C GLY A 582 23.20 24.97 11.03
N GLY A 583 23.42 25.31 9.75
CA GLY A 583 24.48 26.24 9.37
C GLY A 583 24.19 27.68 9.78
N ALA A 584 22.93 28.10 9.70
CA ALA A 584 22.50 29.49 9.88
C ALA A 584 21.68 29.76 11.17
N SER A 585 21.03 28.73 11.73
CA SER A 585 20.32 28.82 13.01
C SER A 585 20.52 27.58 13.87
N THR A 586 20.19 27.71 15.15
CA THR A 586 19.94 26.58 16.05
C THR A 586 18.52 26.67 16.58
N GLN A 587 17.94 25.51 16.90
CA GLN A 587 16.59 25.37 17.40
C GLN A 587 16.60 24.48 18.63
N ILE A 588 15.76 24.81 19.60
CA ILE A 588 15.41 23.94 20.72
C ILE A 588 13.89 23.82 20.76
N ALA A 589 13.39 22.59 20.90
CA ALA A 589 11.96 22.31 20.99
C ALA A 589 11.67 21.18 21.98
N PHE A 590 10.72 21.37 22.90
CA PHE A 590 10.31 20.34 23.86
C PHE A 590 8.89 20.57 24.38
N ALA A 591 8.21 19.49 24.78
CA ALA A 591 6.86 19.57 25.32
C ALA A 591 6.85 20.22 26.71
N VAL A 592 5.87 21.09 26.93
CA VAL A 592 5.66 21.82 28.18
C VAL A 592 4.21 21.69 28.66
N GLN A 593 3.91 22.19 29.86
CA GLN A 593 2.55 22.18 30.39
C GLN A 593 1.58 22.98 29.51
N SER A 594 0.33 22.52 29.42
CA SER A 594 -0.69 23.05 28.51
C SER A 594 -1.18 24.46 28.83
N ASN A 595 -0.91 24.98 30.04
CA ASN A 595 -1.31 26.31 30.48
C ASN A 595 -0.31 27.42 30.09
N LEU A 596 0.87 27.06 29.54
CA LEU A 596 1.85 28.03 29.07
C LEU A 596 1.52 28.47 27.64
N SER A 597 1.60 29.78 27.38
CA SER A 597 1.26 30.38 26.08
C SER A 597 2.19 31.53 25.76
N GLY A 598 2.48 31.74 24.47
CA GLY A 598 3.33 32.81 23.98
C GLY A 598 3.72 32.56 22.52
N PRO A 599 4.53 33.44 21.91
CA PRO A 599 4.91 33.33 20.50
C PRO A 599 5.72 32.06 20.18
N ASP A 600 6.43 31.51 21.16
CA ASP A 600 7.27 30.31 21.02
C ASP A 600 6.59 29.03 21.54
N TYR A 601 5.30 29.08 21.86
CA TYR A 601 4.52 27.93 22.32
C TYR A 601 3.55 27.51 21.23
N LEU A 602 3.86 26.42 20.53
CA LEU A 602 3.07 25.92 19.41
C LEU A 602 2.22 24.71 19.84
N PRO A 603 0.88 24.83 19.85
CA PRO A 603 0.01 23.68 20.04
C PRO A 603 0.00 22.82 18.77
N VAL A 604 0.19 21.52 18.93
CA VAL A 604 0.06 20.53 17.85
C VAL A 604 -0.74 19.33 18.32
N LYS A 605 -1.57 18.76 17.45
CA LYS A 605 -2.30 17.52 17.72
C LYS A 605 -1.67 16.40 16.90
N LEU A 606 -1.18 15.34 17.52
CA LEU A 606 -0.57 14.19 16.84
C LEU A 606 -1.11 12.90 17.44
N TYR A 607 -1.48 11.96 16.58
CA TYR A 607 -2.13 10.70 16.94
C TYR A 607 -3.29 10.94 17.92
N GLY A 608 -4.04 12.02 17.68
CA GLY A 608 -5.19 12.52 18.43
C GLY A 608 -4.90 13.11 19.82
N TYR A 609 -3.62 13.20 20.22
CA TYR A 609 -3.21 13.78 21.49
C TYR A 609 -2.71 15.22 21.28
N PRO A 610 -3.18 16.19 22.11
CA PRO A 610 -2.65 17.54 22.07
C PRO A 610 -1.29 17.61 22.79
N TYR A 611 -0.35 18.31 22.16
CA TYR A 611 0.95 18.64 22.71
C TYR A 611 1.12 20.16 22.66
N ASN A 612 1.60 20.75 23.74
CA ASN A 612 2.06 22.13 23.75
C ASN A 612 3.58 22.11 23.71
N VAL A 613 4.17 22.58 22.62
CA VAL A 613 5.62 22.49 22.40
C VAL A 613 6.21 23.89 22.46
N TYR A 614 7.10 24.12 23.43
CA TYR A 614 7.98 25.28 23.37
C TYR A 614 9.00 25.05 22.26
N THR A 615 9.16 25.99 21.34
CA THR A 615 10.13 25.93 20.26
C THR A 615 10.63 27.33 19.95
N HIS A 616 11.95 27.52 19.94
CA HIS A 616 12.57 28.78 19.57
C HIS A 616 13.73 28.54 18.62
N SER A 617 13.91 29.46 17.66
CA SER A 617 14.99 29.43 16.68
C SER A 617 15.85 30.67 16.79
N PHE A 618 17.13 30.46 17.06
CA PHE A 618 18.12 31.52 17.11
C PHE A 618 18.77 31.65 15.73
N LEU A 619 18.21 32.51 14.88
CA LEU A 619 18.82 32.90 13.62
C LEU A 619 20.18 33.57 13.88
N CYS A 620 21.16 33.36 13.01
CA CYS A 620 22.58 33.72 13.18
C CYS A 620 23.38 32.87 14.18
N TYR A 621 22.72 32.03 14.99
CA TYR A 621 23.37 31.11 15.93
C TYR A 621 23.49 29.68 15.35
N GLY A 622 23.45 29.54 14.03
CA GLY A 622 23.88 28.30 13.38
C GLY A 622 25.40 28.17 13.43
N LYS A 623 25.91 26.94 13.28
CA LYS A 623 27.34 26.65 13.41
C LYS A 623 28.22 27.49 12.47
N HIS A 624 27.79 27.73 11.23
CA HIS A 624 28.58 28.51 10.27
C HIS A 624 28.57 30.00 10.62
N GLU A 625 27.39 30.55 10.91
CA GLU A 625 27.24 31.98 11.24
C GLU A 625 27.87 32.33 12.59
N ALA A 626 27.70 31.49 13.61
CA ALA A 626 28.41 31.65 14.88
C ALA A 626 29.94 31.57 14.69
N GLY A 627 30.43 30.71 13.79
CA GLY A 627 31.85 30.65 13.42
C GLY A 627 32.34 31.96 12.79
N ARG A 628 31.53 32.58 11.91
CA ARG A 628 31.82 33.90 11.34
C ARG A 628 31.84 35.00 12.41
N MET A 629 30.94 34.96 13.38
CA MET A 629 30.94 35.91 14.51
C MET A 629 32.22 35.79 15.34
N ILE A 630 32.72 34.57 15.58
CA ILE A 630 33.99 34.37 16.27
C ILE A 630 35.17 34.88 15.45
N LEU A 631 35.19 34.64 14.14
CA LEU A 631 36.23 35.21 13.28
C LEU A 631 36.23 36.74 13.32
N ASP A 632 35.07 37.41 13.33
CA ASP A 632 34.99 38.87 13.52
C ASP A 632 35.59 39.30 14.87
N LYS A 633 35.25 38.63 15.99
CA LYS A 633 35.83 38.93 17.30
C LYS A 633 37.35 38.74 17.33
N VAL A 634 37.85 37.67 16.72
CA VAL A 634 39.29 37.36 16.60
C VAL A 634 40.01 38.44 15.78
N VAL A 635 39.42 38.87 14.66
CA VAL A 635 39.98 39.94 13.83
C VAL A 635 40.03 41.25 14.60
N ARG A 636 38.99 41.60 15.36
CA ARG A 636 38.94 42.85 16.16
C ARG A 636 39.92 42.88 17.33
N GLU A 637 40.35 41.73 17.84
CA GLU A 637 41.38 41.64 18.89
C GLU A 637 42.81 41.68 18.33
N SER A 638 42.99 41.50 17.01
CA SER A 638 44.30 41.60 16.36
C SER A 638 44.56 43.01 15.83
N SER A 639 45.78 43.49 16.01
CA SER A 639 46.27 44.73 15.39
C SER A 639 46.90 44.52 14.01
N ASP A 640 47.17 43.27 13.60
CA ASP A 640 47.84 42.93 12.35
C ASP A 640 46.97 41.98 11.49
N PRO A 641 46.51 42.40 10.30
CA PRO A 641 45.73 41.55 9.39
C PRO A 641 46.54 40.41 8.74
N ASN A 642 47.89 40.50 8.76
CA ASN A 642 48.79 39.47 8.23
C ASN A 642 49.21 38.44 9.28
N TYR A 643 48.83 38.64 10.55
CA TYR A 643 49.09 37.70 11.63
C TYR A 643 48.00 37.80 12.68
N ILE A 644 46.97 36.96 12.53
CA ILE A 644 45.81 36.95 13.41
C ILE A 644 45.85 35.67 14.25
N PRO A 645 46.26 35.73 15.53
CA PRO A 645 46.28 34.56 16.41
C PRO A 645 44.84 34.12 16.71
N ASN A 646 44.48 32.92 16.28
CA ASN A 646 43.17 32.33 16.49
C ASN A 646 43.24 31.24 17.57
N PRO A 647 42.64 31.45 18.76
CA PRO A 647 42.62 30.45 19.83
C PRO A 647 41.72 29.26 19.53
N CYS A 648 40.75 29.42 18.63
CA CYS A 648 39.82 28.36 18.27
C CYS A 648 40.27 27.48 17.10
N TYR A 649 41.44 27.76 16.52
CA TYR A 649 42.09 26.88 15.55
C TYR A 649 43.20 26.08 16.24
N PRO A 650 43.30 24.76 15.99
CA PRO A 650 44.36 23.93 16.56
C PRO A 650 45.75 24.44 16.20
N GLU A 651 46.71 24.21 17.10
CA GLU A 651 48.11 24.59 16.86
C GLU A 651 48.65 23.89 15.59
N GLY A 652 49.30 24.66 14.73
CA GLY A 652 49.82 24.18 13.45
C GLY A 652 48.83 24.23 12.27
N TYR A 653 47.60 24.72 12.46
CA TYR A 653 46.67 25.03 11.36
C TYR A 653 46.66 26.52 11.03
N ASN A 654 47.09 26.88 9.81
CA ASN A 654 47.12 28.25 9.33
C ASN A 654 46.30 28.38 8.04
N VAL A 655 45.55 29.49 7.89
CA VAL A 655 44.70 29.71 6.71
C VAL A 655 44.50 31.19 6.40
N SER A 656 44.48 31.54 5.12
CA SER A 656 44.00 32.84 4.65
C SER A 656 42.53 32.74 4.27
N LEU A 657 41.72 33.65 4.79
CA LEU A 657 40.31 33.81 4.43
C LEU A 657 40.09 35.20 3.83
N SER A 658 39.16 35.34 2.89
CA SER A 658 38.75 36.65 2.43
C SER A 658 37.88 37.34 3.49
N ALA A 659 37.86 38.67 3.50
CA ALA A 659 36.94 39.40 4.35
C ALA A 659 35.47 39.06 4.04
N SER A 660 35.14 38.74 2.78
CA SER A 660 33.81 38.27 2.38
C SER A 660 33.39 36.96 3.05
N ASP A 661 34.32 36.05 3.32
CA ASP A 661 34.01 34.80 4.04
C ASP A 661 33.49 35.04 5.48
N ILE A 662 33.79 36.21 6.06
CA ILE A 662 33.44 36.61 7.43
C ILE A 662 32.27 37.60 7.46
N TYR A 663 32.27 38.60 6.57
CA TYR A 663 31.41 39.77 6.67
C TYR A 663 30.25 39.83 5.68
N ASP A 664 30.22 38.98 4.64
CA ASP A 664 29.07 38.89 3.72
C ASP A 664 27.98 37.98 4.29
N THR A 665 27.44 38.43 5.43
CA THR A 665 26.31 37.86 6.15
C THR A 665 25.60 38.98 6.94
N GLN A 666 24.31 38.83 7.22
CA GLN A 666 23.56 39.74 8.10
C GLN A 666 23.97 39.61 9.58
N CYS A 667 24.61 38.50 9.94
CA CYS A 667 24.97 38.18 11.31
C CYS A 667 26.20 38.96 11.82
N ASN A 668 26.95 39.60 10.93
CA ASN A 668 28.15 40.37 11.26
C ASN A 668 28.05 41.81 10.75
N LYS A 669 28.48 42.76 11.60
CA LYS A 669 28.57 44.16 11.20
C LYS A 669 29.86 44.41 10.40
N LYS A 670 29.70 44.79 9.12
CA LYS A 670 30.82 45.15 8.23
C LYS A 670 31.68 46.28 8.84
N PRO A 671 33.02 46.19 8.75
CA PRO A 671 33.92 47.26 9.17
C PRO A 671 33.79 48.48 8.23
N ASN A 672 34.11 49.68 8.72
CA ASN A 672 33.95 50.92 7.94
C ASN A 672 34.75 50.94 6.63
N ASN A 673 35.89 50.24 6.56
CA ASN A 673 36.74 50.11 5.37
C ASN A 673 36.65 48.69 4.78
N TYR A 674 35.44 48.14 4.65
CA TYR A 674 35.24 46.78 4.16
C TYR A 674 35.69 46.63 2.70
N ASN A 675 36.69 45.77 2.49
CA ASN A 675 37.09 45.30 1.16
C ASN A 675 36.86 43.77 1.12
N PRO A 676 35.92 43.25 0.29
CA PRO A 676 35.57 41.83 0.27
C PRO A 676 36.76 40.92 -0.07
N ASP A 677 37.72 41.41 -0.86
CA ASP A 677 38.86 40.63 -1.35
C ASP A 677 40.08 40.67 -0.39
N GLN A 678 40.02 41.46 0.68
CA GLN A 678 41.09 41.56 1.66
C GLN A 678 41.37 40.17 2.28
N GLN A 679 42.61 39.70 2.18
CA GLN A 679 43.04 38.46 2.78
C GLN A 679 43.44 38.66 4.24
N LEU A 680 42.94 37.80 5.11
CA LEU A 680 43.21 37.79 6.55
C LEU A 680 43.89 36.48 6.92
N PHE A 681 45.12 36.54 7.44
CA PHE A 681 45.91 35.36 7.73
C PHE A 681 45.75 34.93 9.19
N PHE A 682 45.08 33.80 9.40
CA PHE A 682 44.82 33.23 10.72
C PHE A 682 45.87 32.17 11.09
N VAL A 683 46.38 32.24 12.31
CA VAL A 683 47.36 31.31 12.88
C VAL A 683 46.73 30.60 14.07
N GLY A 684 46.61 29.27 14.00
CA GLY A 684 46.05 28.46 15.07
C GLY A 684 46.96 28.39 16.28
N THR A 685 46.41 28.67 17.45
CA THR A 685 47.15 28.69 18.73
C THR A 685 46.66 27.64 19.74
N GLY A 686 45.57 26.92 19.44
CA GLY A 686 45.06 25.83 20.28
C GLY A 686 44.63 26.22 21.71
N ASN A 687 44.50 27.50 22.02
CA ASN A 687 44.21 27.96 23.38
C ASN A 687 42.72 27.78 23.73
N SER A 688 42.41 26.65 24.38
CA SER A 688 41.05 26.26 24.77
C SER A 688 40.33 27.33 25.60
N ASP A 689 40.95 27.82 26.67
CA ASP A 689 40.32 28.80 27.58
C ASP A 689 40.01 30.13 26.89
N LYS A 690 40.93 30.62 26.05
CA LYS A 690 40.71 31.84 25.28
C LYS A 690 39.61 31.62 24.24
N CYS A 691 39.57 30.45 23.59
CA CYS A 691 38.48 30.11 22.67
C CYS A 691 37.12 30.12 23.38
N LEU A 692 37.01 29.46 24.55
CA LEU A 692 35.79 29.47 25.37
C LEU A 692 35.37 30.89 25.75
N SER A 693 36.32 31.74 26.18
CA SER A 693 36.03 33.15 26.50
C SER A 693 35.47 33.90 25.29
N MET A 694 36.02 33.68 24.09
CA MET A 694 35.53 34.32 22.86
C MET A 694 34.14 33.83 22.48
N VAL A 695 33.90 32.51 22.59
CA VAL A 695 32.58 31.91 22.37
C VAL A 695 31.54 32.51 23.31
N LYS A 696 31.82 32.67 24.61
CA LYS A 696 30.86 33.28 25.53
C LYS A 696 30.47 34.71 25.15
N ARG A 697 31.32 35.47 24.46
CA ARG A 697 31.08 36.87 24.07
C ARG A 697 30.15 37.05 22.87
N ILE A 698 29.81 35.98 22.14
CA ILE A 698 28.81 36.08 21.08
C ILE A 698 27.38 35.92 21.62
N PHE A 699 27.22 35.58 22.89
CA PHE A 699 25.93 35.47 23.56
C PHE A 699 25.70 36.65 24.50
N ASP A 700 24.46 37.14 24.59
CA ASP A 700 24.02 38.02 25.67
C ASP A 700 23.24 37.22 26.72
N PHE A 701 23.88 36.92 27.85
CA PHE A 701 23.25 36.24 28.97
C PHE A 701 22.69 37.20 30.04
N GLN A 702 22.89 38.52 29.89
CA GLN A 702 22.56 39.50 30.93
C GLN A 702 21.21 40.16 30.69
N THR A 703 20.86 40.38 29.43
CA THR A 703 19.60 41.04 29.07
C THR A 703 18.46 40.03 29.07
N CYS A 704 17.56 40.09 30.06
CA CYS A 704 16.26 39.43 29.97
C CYS A 704 15.17 40.08 30.84
N SER A 705 13.93 40.03 30.35
CA SER A 705 12.73 40.52 31.04
C SER A 705 12.04 39.46 31.92
N SER A 706 12.35 38.17 31.76
CA SER A 706 11.75 37.06 32.51
C SER A 706 12.72 36.50 33.56
N THR A 707 12.17 35.77 34.54
CA THR A 707 12.95 35.06 35.56
C THR A 707 13.62 33.78 35.03
N GLN A 708 13.21 33.29 33.87
CA GLN A 708 13.76 32.10 33.22
C GLN A 708 14.08 32.40 31.76
N CYS A 709 15.37 32.55 31.46
CA CYS A 709 15.82 32.99 30.16
C CYS A 709 17.00 32.19 29.65
N SER A 710 17.07 32.09 28.34
CA SER A 710 18.22 31.53 27.62
C SER A 710 19.28 32.61 27.40
N PHE A 711 19.30 33.23 26.22
CA PHE A 711 20.18 34.32 25.82
C PHE A 711 19.45 35.28 24.86
N ASN A 712 20.00 36.49 24.70
CA ASN A 712 19.47 37.59 23.87
C ASN A 712 18.02 37.99 24.20
N GLY A 713 17.65 37.98 25.47
CA GLY A 713 16.30 38.36 25.91
C GLY A 713 15.21 37.32 25.61
N VAL A 714 15.58 36.11 25.19
CA VAL A 714 14.62 35.04 24.91
C VAL A 714 14.27 34.28 26.18
N GLU A 715 13.00 34.39 26.57
CA GLU A 715 12.40 33.60 27.64
C GLU A 715 12.36 32.12 27.25
N GLN A 716 12.81 31.24 28.15
CA GLN A 716 12.85 29.81 27.92
C GLN A 716 12.42 29.06 29.20
N PRO A 717 11.45 28.14 29.12
CA PRO A 717 11.15 27.23 30.21
C PRO A 717 12.36 26.38 30.62
N PRO A 718 12.39 25.83 31.85
CA PRO A 718 13.47 24.96 32.28
C PRO A 718 13.46 23.68 31.45
N VAL A 719 14.64 23.21 31.04
CA VAL A 719 14.78 21.96 30.32
C VAL A 719 14.40 20.79 31.22
N THR A 720 13.46 19.94 30.77
CA THR A 720 13.00 18.78 31.53
C THR A 720 12.95 17.53 30.67
N GLY A 721 13.40 16.39 31.21
CA GLY A 721 13.41 15.12 30.49
C GLY A 721 14.67 14.92 29.65
N GLU A 722 14.57 14.04 28.65
CA GLU A 722 15.65 13.72 27.72
C GLU A 722 15.61 14.58 26.48
N PHE A 723 16.76 14.80 25.84
CA PHE A 723 16.90 15.61 24.63
C PHE A 723 17.76 14.89 23.60
N THR A 724 17.35 14.97 22.33
CA THR A 724 18.13 14.49 21.19
C THR A 724 18.74 15.68 20.47
N ALA A 725 20.07 15.69 20.39
CA ALA A 725 20.84 16.73 19.73
C ALA A 725 21.42 16.19 18.42
N TYR A 726 21.00 16.74 17.28
CA TYR A 726 21.34 16.23 15.95
C TYR A 726 21.99 17.30 15.06
N ALA A 727 22.24 16.95 13.80
CA ALA A 727 22.96 17.78 12.85
C ALA A 727 24.31 18.28 13.42
N GLY A 728 24.53 19.59 13.48
CA GLY A 728 25.77 20.19 13.96
C GLY A 728 26.18 19.74 15.37
N PHE A 729 25.22 19.44 16.25
CA PHE A 729 25.51 18.93 17.61
C PHE A 729 26.18 17.56 17.55
N PHE A 730 25.58 16.61 16.83
CA PHE A 730 26.12 15.26 16.67
C PHE A 730 27.51 15.28 16.05
N TYR A 731 27.70 15.98 14.93
CA TYR A 731 29.00 15.99 14.25
C TYR A 731 30.09 16.61 15.12
N THR A 732 29.73 17.59 15.96
CA THR A 732 30.67 18.21 16.91
C THR A 732 31.05 17.26 18.03
N SER A 733 30.07 16.65 18.68
CA SER A 733 30.29 15.67 19.75
C SER A 733 31.15 14.49 19.26
N ARG A 734 30.81 13.96 18.08
CA ARG A 734 31.56 12.86 17.45
C ARG A 734 33.01 13.24 17.15
N ALA A 735 33.27 14.46 16.69
CA ALA A 735 34.63 14.91 16.39
C ALA A 735 35.53 14.97 17.63
N ILE A 736 34.96 15.22 18.81
CA ILE A 736 35.69 15.22 20.09
C ILE A 736 35.65 13.85 20.80
N GLY A 737 35.25 12.79 20.10
CA GLY A 737 35.26 11.42 20.60
C GLY A 737 34.09 11.06 21.53
N LEU A 738 33.00 11.82 21.51
CA LEU A 738 31.81 11.58 22.33
C LEU A 738 30.61 11.25 21.42
N GLU A 739 30.16 9.99 21.44
CA GLU A 739 28.93 9.56 20.75
C GLU A 739 27.87 9.14 21.77
N GLY A 740 26.61 9.57 21.58
CA GLY A 740 25.52 9.25 22.50
C GLY A 740 25.45 10.20 23.71
N ARG A 741 25.39 9.64 24.92
CA ARG A 741 25.32 10.41 26.18
C ARG A 741 26.72 10.67 26.74
N SER A 742 26.90 11.82 27.38
CA SER A 742 28.15 12.19 28.07
C SER A 742 27.84 12.96 29.35
N ASP A 743 28.83 13.11 30.20
CA ASP A 743 28.77 14.01 31.37
C ASP A 743 29.25 15.42 31.01
N LEU A 744 28.74 16.45 31.69
CA LEU A 744 29.10 17.85 31.43
C LEU A 744 30.62 18.09 31.57
N ASP A 745 31.21 17.58 32.65
CA ASP A 745 32.64 17.72 32.92
C ASP A 745 33.47 16.93 31.89
N GLN A 746 32.98 15.78 31.45
CA GLN A 746 33.62 14.97 30.40
C GLN A 746 33.59 15.71 29.05
N PHE A 747 32.46 16.30 28.69
CA PHE A 747 32.33 17.07 27.45
C PHE A 747 33.29 18.26 27.45
N ASN A 748 33.36 19.01 28.55
CA ASN A 748 34.29 20.12 28.70
C ASN A 748 35.77 19.67 28.64
N ALA A 749 36.12 18.56 29.28
CA ALA A 749 37.46 18.00 29.22
C ALA A 749 37.83 17.55 27.79
N SER A 750 36.90 16.91 27.07
CA SER A 750 37.10 16.53 25.67
C SER A 750 37.21 17.75 24.74
N CYS A 751 36.47 18.83 25.01
CA CYS A 751 36.63 20.10 24.29
C CYS A 751 38.06 20.63 24.44
N THR A 752 38.55 20.67 25.68
CA THR A 752 39.89 21.16 26.01
C THR A 752 40.96 20.31 25.35
N LYS A 753 40.87 18.98 25.52
CA LYS A 753 41.79 18.03 24.89
C LYS A 753 41.82 18.19 23.36
N PHE A 754 40.67 18.33 22.71
CA PHE A 754 40.62 18.49 21.25
C PHE A 754 41.25 19.81 20.80
N CYS A 755 41.03 20.91 21.52
CA CYS A 755 41.58 22.22 21.17
C CYS A 755 43.10 22.31 21.34
N GLU A 756 43.64 21.64 22.38
CA GLU A 756 45.07 21.66 22.72
C GLU A 756 45.90 20.64 21.93
N GLU A 757 45.27 19.79 21.13
CA GLU A 757 45.93 18.80 20.29
C GLU A 757 46.52 19.41 19.01
N GLU A 758 47.69 18.93 18.56
CA GLU A 758 48.32 19.43 17.35
C GLU A 758 47.52 19.08 16.09
N TRP A 759 47.47 19.99 15.10
CA TRP A 759 46.76 19.79 13.83
C TRP A 759 47.18 18.51 13.10
N ARG A 760 48.47 18.14 13.15
CA ARG A 760 48.97 16.90 12.54
C ARG A 760 48.36 15.65 13.17
N VAL A 761 48.19 15.65 14.48
CA VAL A 761 47.59 14.54 15.23
C VAL A 761 46.09 14.49 14.93
N LEU A 762 45.39 15.61 15.04
CA LEU A 762 43.96 15.70 14.74
C LEU A 762 43.62 15.22 13.31
N LYS A 763 44.43 15.60 12.31
CA LYS A 763 44.25 15.17 10.92
C LYS A 763 44.45 13.66 10.76
N LYS A 764 45.37 13.06 11.52
CA LYS A 764 45.63 11.62 11.49
C LYS A 764 44.51 10.83 12.17
N GLU A 765 44.07 11.28 13.34
CA GLU A 765 43.05 10.60 14.15
C GLU A 765 41.63 10.77 13.57
N ASN A 766 41.38 11.88 12.87
CA ASN A 766 40.08 12.21 12.28
C ASN A 766 40.10 12.19 10.74
N ALA A 767 40.79 11.23 10.13
CA ALA A 767 40.95 11.13 8.68
C ALA A 767 39.63 11.01 7.89
N PHE A 768 38.53 10.66 8.57
CA PHE A 768 37.18 10.60 7.99
C PHE A 768 36.50 11.99 7.86
N ILE A 769 37.09 13.05 8.42
CA ILE A 769 36.58 14.41 8.40
C ILE A 769 37.42 15.24 7.42
N SER A 770 36.78 15.97 6.50
CA SER A 770 37.52 16.88 5.62
C SER A 770 38.11 18.05 6.41
N GLU A 771 39.28 18.53 5.99
CA GLU A 771 40.00 19.63 6.67
C GLU A 771 39.14 20.90 6.83
N LYS A 772 38.24 21.15 5.86
CA LYS A 772 37.26 22.24 5.89
C LYS A 772 36.43 22.23 7.18
N TYR A 773 36.00 21.04 7.62
CA TYR A 773 35.20 20.88 8.84
C TYR A 773 36.08 20.65 10.07
N LEU A 774 37.17 19.88 9.93
CA LEU A 774 38.02 19.50 11.06
C LEU A 774 38.55 20.73 11.81
N ARG A 775 39.00 21.76 11.08
CA ARG A 775 39.50 23.03 11.64
C ARG A 775 38.52 23.75 12.55
N THR A 776 37.22 23.50 12.38
CA THR A 776 36.15 24.25 13.08
C THR A 776 35.73 23.59 14.39
N TYR A 777 36.15 22.35 14.67
CA TYR A 777 35.57 21.60 15.79
C TYR A 777 36.04 22.07 17.17
N CYS A 778 37.18 22.74 17.30
CA CYS A 778 37.56 23.37 18.57
C CYS A 778 36.62 24.54 18.92
N PHE A 779 36.37 25.46 17.97
CA PHE A 779 35.30 26.46 18.13
C PHE A 779 33.94 25.80 18.38
N SER A 780 33.58 24.82 17.53
CA SER A 780 32.26 24.22 17.53
C SER A 780 31.96 23.49 18.84
N SER A 781 32.96 22.84 19.45
CA SER A 781 32.80 22.12 20.72
C SER A 781 32.58 23.08 21.88
N HIS A 782 33.37 24.16 21.99
CA HIS A 782 33.13 25.24 22.95
C HIS A 782 31.80 25.97 22.72
N TYR A 783 31.41 26.15 21.46
CA TYR A 783 30.12 26.72 21.08
C TYR A 783 28.96 25.84 21.53
N VAL A 784 29.00 24.54 21.24
CA VAL A 784 27.99 23.58 21.70
C VAL A 784 27.97 23.54 23.23
N PHE A 785 29.13 23.51 23.89
CA PHE A 785 29.21 23.55 25.35
C PHE A 785 28.54 24.80 25.93
N THR A 786 28.89 25.98 25.43
CA THR A 786 28.34 27.26 25.88
C THR A 786 26.84 27.36 25.58
N LEU A 787 26.42 26.96 24.38
CA LEU A 787 25.02 26.97 23.98
C LEU A 787 24.18 26.05 24.87
N LEU A 788 24.64 24.84 25.16
CA LEU A 788 23.89 23.89 25.98
C LEU A 788 23.92 24.27 27.47
N ALA A 789 25.11 24.55 28.03
CA ALA A 789 25.26 24.82 29.46
C ALA A 789 24.79 26.23 29.85
N ASP A 790 25.26 27.25 29.15
CA ASP A 790 24.96 28.65 29.48
C ASP A 790 23.72 29.17 28.75
N GLY A 791 23.45 28.72 27.52
CA GLY A 791 22.28 29.14 26.72
C GLY A 791 21.01 28.41 27.11
N TYR A 792 20.93 27.11 26.84
CA TYR A 792 19.76 26.27 27.11
C TYR A 792 19.66 25.81 28.57
N LYS A 793 20.65 26.15 29.40
CA LYS A 793 20.67 25.93 30.86
C LYS A 793 20.71 24.45 31.28
N PHE A 794 21.40 23.60 30.52
CA PHE A 794 21.71 22.24 30.97
C PHE A 794 22.82 22.26 32.04
N ASP A 795 22.48 21.84 33.24
CA ASP A 795 23.41 21.69 34.37
C ASP A 795 23.96 20.26 34.49
N LYS A 796 24.76 19.99 35.52
CA LYS A 796 25.36 18.66 35.73
C LYS A 796 24.32 17.54 35.87
N GLU A 797 23.12 17.85 36.35
CA GLU A 797 22.06 16.85 36.55
C GLU A 797 21.26 16.60 35.28
N THR A 798 21.08 17.62 34.44
CA THR A 798 20.26 17.56 33.22
C THR A 798 21.07 17.25 31.96
N TRP A 799 22.37 17.56 31.93
CA TRP A 799 23.26 17.29 30.79
C TRP A 799 23.31 15.80 30.40
N LYS A 800 23.29 14.91 31.38
CA LYS A 800 23.28 13.44 31.16
C LYS A 800 22.05 12.95 30.37
N ASN A 801 21.02 13.79 30.25
CA ASN A 801 19.81 13.50 29.49
C ASN A 801 19.93 13.93 28.02
N ILE A 802 21.05 14.54 27.59
CA ILE A 802 21.32 14.89 26.20
C ILE A 802 21.95 13.70 25.49
N ASN A 803 21.39 13.37 24.33
CA ASN A 803 21.81 12.28 23.49
C ASN A 803 22.20 12.81 22.10
N PHE A 804 23.49 12.77 21.77
CA PHE A 804 24.00 13.23 20.48
C PHE A 804 23.83 12.13 19.43
N GLN A 805 22.89 12.30 18.51
CA GLN A 805 22.53 11.29 17.51
C GLN A 805 22.29 11.86 16.13
N LYS A 806 22.65 11.10 15.08
CA LYS A 806 22.42 11.46 13.67
C LYS A 806 21.17 10.83 13.09
N GLU A 807 20.95 9.57 13.45
CA GLU A 807 19.95 8.69 12.87
C GLU A 807 19.27 7.92 14.00
N VAL A 808 17.99 7.62 13.80
CA VAL A 808 17.21 6.70 14.64
C VAL A 808 16.60 5.67 13.70
N LYS A 809 16.85 4.38 13.94
CA LYS A 809 16.41 3.27 13.06
C LYS A 809 16.76 3.51 11.58
N ASP A 810 18.03 3.85 11.32
CA ASP A 810 18.58 4.14 9.99
C ASP A 810 17.97 5.32 9.22
N THR A 811 17.09 6.11 9.88
CA THR A 811 16.48 7.31 9.30
C THR A 811 17.19 8.56 9.82
N ASN A 812 17.59 9.47 8.93
CA ASN A 812 18.27 10.72 9.32
C ASN A 812 17.28 11.64 10.05
N ILE A 813 17.70 12.20 11.18
CA ILE A 813 16.88 13.14 11.95
C ILE A 813 16.88 14.50 11.24
N GLY A 814 15.68 15.02 10.95
CA GLY A 814 15.46 16.32 10.30
C GLY A 814 13.98 16.70 10.33
N TRP A 815 13.65 17.94 9.98
CA TRP A 815 12.30 18.48 10.10
C TRP A 815 11.30 17.91 9.07
N SER A 816 11.77 17.44 7.90
CA SER A 816 10.91 17.06 6.77
C SER A 816 9.90 15.95 7.08
N LEU A 817 10.28 14.95 7.88
CA LEU A 817 9.38 13.87 8.29
C LEU A 817 8.28 14.39 9.23
N GLY A 818 8.64 15.22 10.22
CA GLY A 818 7.69 15.86 11.12
C GLY A 818 6.74 16.81 10.40
N TYR A 819 7.20 17.50 9.36
CA TYR A 819 6.35 18.27 8.46
C TYR A 819 5.38 17.35 7.72
N MET A 820 5.84 16.21 7.19
CA MET A 820 4.95 15.26 6.52
C MET A 820 3.93 14.64 7.49
N LEU A 821 4.32 14.34 8.73
CA LEU A 821 3.41 13.87 9.77
C LEU A 821 2.37 14.94 10.12
N SER A 822 2.77 16.20 10.26
CA SER A 822 1.86 17.33 10.50
C SER A 822 0.91 17.56 9.31
N LEU A 823 1.43 17.56 8.07
CA LEU A 823 0.62 17.65 6.86
C LEU A 823 -0.35 16.47 6.73
N SER A 824 0.10 15.27 7.09
CA SER A 824 -0.77 14.10 7.09
C SER A 824 -1.97 14.32 7.99
N ASN A 825 -1.92 15.13 9.05
CA ASN A 825 -3.11 15.47 9.83
C ASN A 825 -4.16 16.24 9.03
N MET A 826 -3.72 17.11 8.13
CA MET A 826 -4.57 17.95 7.30
C MET A 826 -5.14 17.21 6.08
N ILE A 827 -4.45 16.18 5.60
CA ILE A 827 -4.95 15.25 4.57
C ILE A 827 -5.85 14.26 5.27
N PRO A 828 -7.12 14.02 4.96
CA PRO A 828 -7.89 13.08 5.79
C PRO A 828 -7.30 11.61 5.74
N SER A 829 -7.55 10.74 6.74
CA SER A 829 -6.97 9.35 7.06
C SER A 829 -7.54 7.96 6.51
N GLU A 830 -7.21 7.41 5.36
CA GLU A 830 -7.95 6.33 4.67
C GLU A 830 -7.83 4.95 5.41
N VAL A 831 -8.15 3.75 4.92
CA VAL A 831 -8.16 2.47 5.72
C VAL A 831 -7.09 1.51 5.19
N LYS A 832 -6.46 0.73 6.08
CA LYS A 832 -5.23 -0.09 5.91
C LYS A 832 -5.59 -1.20 4.96
N GLU A 833 -4.72 -1.34 3.98
CA GLU A 833 -4.51 -2.60 3.29
C GLU A 833 -3.44 -3.41 4.06
N ILE A 834 -3.72 -4.67 4.36
CA ILE A 834 -2.73 -5.64 4.87
C ILE A 834 -2.22 -6.44 3.67
N LEU A 835 -0.96 -6.25 3.29
CA LEU A 835 -0.33 -7.01 2.21
C LEU A 835 0.22 -8.35 2.75
N PRO A 836 0.15 -9.45 1.96
CA PRO A 836 0.65 -10.76 2.38
C PRO A 836 2.19 -10.80 2.50
N MET A 837 2.67 -11.77 3.29
CA MET A 837 4.08 -12.02 3.60
C MET A 837 4.89 -12.26 2.31
N THR A 838 6.13 -11.76 2.23
CA THR A 838 6.94 -11.86 1.01
C THR A 838 7.45 -13.29 0.78
N ASP A 839 7.46 -13.72 -0.49
CA ASP A 839 7.91 -15.06 -0.89
C ASP A 839 9.27 -15.50 -0.31
N PRO A 840 10.30 -14.64 -0.19
CA PRO A 840 11.57 -15.03 0.42
C PRO A 840 11.48 -15.27 1.92
N LEU A 841 10.63 -14.51 2.63
CA LEU A 841 10.41 -14.68 4.07
C LEU A 841 9.62 -15.96 4.31
N PHE A 842 8.59 -16.21 3.49
CA PHE A 842 7.81 -17.44 3.51
C PHE A 842 8.67 -18.66 3.21
N ALA A 843 9.50 -18.62 2.16
CA ALA A 843 10.43 -19.70 1.81
C ALA A 843 11.52 -19.91 2.88
N GLY A 844 12.03 -18.82 3.47
CA GLY A 844 12.99 -18.87 4.58
C GLY A 844 12.42 -19.50 5.83
N LEU A 845 11.17 -19.18 6.18
CA LEU A 845 10.44 -19.81 7.29
C LEU A 845 10.20 -21.28 7.01
N ILE A 846 9.77 -21.64 5.79
CA ILE A 846 9.62 -23.05 5.39
C ILE A 846 10.95 -23.81 5.53
N PHE A 847 12.07 -23.24 5.07
CA PHE A 847 13.37 -23.87 5.18
C PHE A 847 13.80 -24.03 6.64
N LEU A 848 13.65 -22.99 7.46
CA LEU A 848 13.95 -23.02 8.90
C LEU A 848 13.15 -24.11 9.62
N PHE A 849 11.82 -24.14 9.41
CA PHE A 849 10.94 -25.12 10.03
C PHE A 849 11.20 -26.54 9.51
N SER A 850 11.48 -26.70 8.22
CA SER A 850 11.87 -28.00 7.64
C SER A 850 13.19 -28.51 8.24
N THR A 851 14.17 -27.63 8.42
CA THR A 851 15.47 -27.98 9.02
C THR A 851 15.33 -28.34 10.49
N LEU A 852 14.53 -27.58 11.25
CA LEU A 852 14.20 -27.88 12.65
C LEU A 852 13.49 -29.22 12.78
N ILE A 853 12.55 -29.53 11.87
CA ILE A 853 11.86 -30.82 11.85
C ILE A 853 12.85 -31.95 11.56
N ILE A 854 13.73 -31.80 10.57
CA ILE A 854 14.74 -32.82 10.26
C ILE A 854 15.68 -33.04 11.45
N ILE A 855 16.18 -31.96 12.07
CA ILE A 855 17.03 -32.06 13.28
C ILE A 855 16.29 -32.78 14.39
N THR A 856 15.02 -32.44 14.62
CA THR A 856 14.18 -33.06 15.65
C THR A 856 13.96 -34.54 15.35
N VAL A 857 13.67 -34.92 14.11
CA VAL A 857 13.50 -36.33 13.69
C VAL A 857 14.81 -37.10 13.85
N VAL A 858 15.96 -36.52 13.48
CA VAL A 858 17.28 -37.13 13.67
C VAL A 858 17.58 -37.33 15.15
N LEU A 859 17.30 -36.33 16.00
CA LEU A 859 17.47 -36.43 17.45
C LEU A 859 16.54 -37.49 18.06
N VAL A 860 15.28 -37.55 17.63
CA VAL A 860 14.31 -38.57 18.07
C VAL A 860 14.73 -39.95 17.61
N PHE A 861 15.24 -40.10 16.39
CA PHE A 861 15.74 -41.37 15.87
C PHE A 861 17.01 -41.84 16.60
N ILE A 862 17.94 -40.93 16.88
CA ILE A 862 19.13 -41.20 17.72
C ILE A 862 18.70 -41.61 19.13
N PHE A 863 17.70 -40.92 19.70
CA PHE A 863 17.16 -41.24 21.02
C PHE A 863 16.52 -42.63 21.02
N LEU A 864 15.67 -42.94 20.03
CA LEU A 864 15.01 -44.24 19.88
C LEU A 864 16.01 -45.40 19.71
N ILE A 865 17.05 -45.22 18.90
CA ILE A 865 18.13 -46.22 18.75
C ILE A 865 18.86 -46.44 20.08
N ARG A 866 19.15 -45.38 20.84
CA ARG A 866 19.79 -45.46 22.16
C ARG A 866 18.93 -46.05 23.27
N THR A 867 17.60 -46.08 23.09
CA THR A 867 16.69 -46.73 24.05
C THR A 867 16.35 -48.17 23.67
N CYS A 868 16.56 -48.58 22.41
CA CYS A 868 16.26 -49.94 21.93
C CYS A 868 17.48 -50.86 21.87
N TYR A 869 18.68 -50.32 22.03
CA TYR A 869 19.96 -51.03 22.27
C TYR A 869 20.57 -50.51 23.56
#